data_AF-A0A9W8ZCF6-F1
#
_entry.id   AF-A0A9W8ZCF6-F1
#
_cell.length_a   1.000
_cell.length_b   1.000
_cell.length_c   1.000
_cell.angle_alpha   90.00
_cell.angle_beta   90.00
_cell.angle_gamma   90.00
#
_symmetry.space_group_name_H-M   'P 1'
#
loop_
_entity.id
_entity.type
_entity.pdbx_description
1 polymer ?
#
loop_
_entity_poly.entity_id
_entity_poly.type
_entity_poly.pdbx_seq_one_letter_code
_entity_poly.pdbx_strand_id
1 'polypeptide(L)'
;MRGLLSASSAALTLASGTLAGPVAPRTDLLFFKPVSVTTDSVHNVHVGFNDESFEGNVRVVYGSCDMAGLDSRHHELGSTRVTRDARPERLVWVVPDNTAHGGCLHAYSGSSLIGRSAPITVKQPARKREDISEIADVTGPWFDGVAYMQSKSNNASFVAISKSKKIAILGGGMSGLMTSLLLDSVGIHDWHITESSQRIGGRIRTKYLAGSTPDMYQYQEMGPMRFPVSTKYPDTNETIDIQDHKMVFQLGDYLNQMNGNDSHLAVNFIPWIQSSPNLPANSNGYRLPNGRIPSAAQIKANSSLVLPAATGPDPEAEEKAEEALDEFMGVDEETLKNISTNIYQAHKAAVEKGLFHWSEQSYLRYALNLTADEVDFIAGADNSPMWEYDTAYFGATTWRTIDKGLESLPKAIYPHVQDRLTLGRKVTGLKYNNDTGKVAVQWRNDPFAMEPESEEYDYAVVGVPFSKVRLWELPKYSSLLSRAISSMNYQQSCKVSLHYKTRFWEKLSPPIIGGCGSVDIPGIGSVCYPAYKINSTGPGVILGSYSSGTIARSLAALSTQDHVAYVQRAMVQVHGDIATEQWTGAYDRQCWEVDEHQAGAWAAPTVGQQELYLPAYYKTEMSTIFVGEHTSYTHAWIFSALDSAVRGTSQLLLDMGLVDEAKQIVETWMGRWIHI
;
A
#
# COMPACT_ATOMS: atom_id res chain seq x y z
N MET A 1 9.01 -52.65 -106.73
CA MET A 1 8.56 -51.29 -107.11
C MET A 1 7.37 -50.92 -106.23
N ARG A 2 7.38 -49.71 -105.63
CA ARG A 2 6.24 -48.90 -105.14
C ARG A 2 5.17 -49.68 -104.32
N GLY A 3 4.91 -49.44 -103.05
CA GLY A 3 4.88 -48.18 -102.31
C GLY A 3 3.61 -48.18 -101.43
N LEU A 4 3.78 -47.71 -100.18
CA LEU A 4 2.84 -46.93 -99.36
C LEU A 4 1.58 -47.58 -98.73
N LEU A 5 1.69 -47.74 -97.41
CA LEU A 5 0.84 -47.24 -96.30
C LEU A 5 -0.66 -47.58 -96.24
N SER A 6 -1.08 -48.21 -95.13
CA SER A 6 -1.75 -47.48 -94.03
C SER A 6 -1.65 -48.27 -92.71
N ALA A 7 -1.56 -47.54 -91.59
CA ALA A 7 -1.37 -48.06 -90.24
C ALA A 7 -2.71 -48.26 -89.50
N SER A 8 -2.75 -49.19 -88.55
CA SER A 8 -3.75 -49.25 -87.48
C SER A 8 -3.02 -49.38 -86.14
N SER A 9 -3.30 -48.45 -85.23
CA SER A 9 -2.77 -48.39 -83.87
C SER A 9 -3.63 -49.24 -82.92
N ALA A 10 -2.96 -50.02 -82.07
CA ALA A 10 -3.56 -50.70 -80.92
C ALA A 10 -3.19 -49.98 -79.62
N ALA A 11 -4.13 -50.02 -78.67
CA ALA A 11 -4.18 -49.29 -77.42
C ALA A 11 -3.14 -49.73 -76.37
N LEU A 12 -2.71 -48.78 -75.54
CA LEU A 12 -2.10 -49.05 -74.23
C LEU A 12 -2.93 -48.36 -73.13
N THR A 13 -3.39 -49.18 -72.19
CA THR A 13 -3.97 -48.81 -70.90
C THR A 13 -2.91 -48.26 -69.94
N LEU A 14 -3.16 -47.10 -69.33
CA LEU A 14 -2.38 -46.52 -68.24
C LEU A 14 -3.23 -46.44 -66.97
N ALA A 15 -2.63 -46.88 -65.87
CA ALA A 15 -3.18 -46.95 -64.53
C ALA A 15 -3.45 -45.55 -63.94
N SER A 16 -4.59 -45.42 -63.26
CA SER A 16 -4.97 -44.25 -62.48
C SER A 16 -4.22 -44.19 -61.15
N GLY A 17 -3.17 -43.38 -61.09
CA GLY A 17 -2.58 -42.92 -59.84
C GLY A 17 -3.46 -41.87 -59.19
N THR A 18 -4.00 -42.17 -58.00
CA THR A 18 -4.61 -41.17 -57.13
C THR A 18 -3.51 -40.29 -56.54
N LEU A 19 -3.29 -39.12 -57.16
CA LEU A 19 -2.56 -38.02 -56.55
C LEU A 19 -3.39 -37.49 -55.38
N ALA A 20 -2.88 -37.65 -54.16
CA ALA A 20 -3.34 -36.86 -53.03
C ALA A 20 -3.11 -35.38 -53.37
N GLY A 21 -4.20 -34.61 -53.48
CA GLY A 21 -4.11 -33.16 -53.63
C GLY A 21 -3.41 -32.54 -52.42
N PRO A 22 -2.79 -31.36 -52.57
CA PRO A 22 -2.21 -30.66 -51.44
C PRO A 22 -3.33 -30.37 -50.44
N VAL A 23 -3.13 -30.79 -49.19
CA VAL A 23 -3.92 -30.31 -48.06
C VAL A 23 -3.78 -28.79 -48.07
N ALA A 24 -4.89 -28.07 -48.30
CA ALA A 24 -4.90 -26.62 -48.24
C ALA A 24 -4.26 -26.15 -46.92
N PRO A 25 -3.45 -25.07 -46.91
CA PRO A 25 -2.88 -24.57 -45.68
C PRO A 25 -4.02 -24.23 -44.73
N ARG A 26 -4.03 -24.83 -43.53
CA ARG A 26 -5.01 -24.52 -42.47
C ARG A 26 -4.66 -23.16 -41.83
N THR A 27 -4.65 -22.08 -42.61
CA THR A 27 -4.20 -20.74 -42.17
C THR A 27 -5.14 -20.02 -41.21
N ASP A 28 -6.32 -20.59 -40.90
CA ASP A 28 -7.36 -19.93 -40.11
C ASP A 28 -7.79 -20.74 -38.87
N LEU A 29 -6.97 -21.66 -38.33
CA LEU A 29 -7.33 -22.40 -37.11
C LEU A 29 -7.35 -21.50 -35.88
N LEU A 30 -6.45 -20.52 -35.85
CA LEU A 30 -6.26 -19.58 -34.76
C LEU A 30 -6.33 -18.15 -35.31
N PHE A 31 -7.08 -17.28 -34.64
CA PHE A 31 -7.13 -15.86 -34.96
C PHE A 31 -6.74 -15.02 -33.74
N PHE A 32 -6.22 -13.83 -34.02
CA PHE A 32 -5.88 -12.84 -32.99
C PHE A 32 -6.90 -11.71 -33.04
N LYS A 33 -7.36 -11.23 -31.88
CA LYS A 33 -8.10 -9.97 -31.86
C LYS A 33 -7.14 -8.81 -32.16
N PRO A 34 -7.63 -7.70 -32.75
CA PRO A 34 -6.81 -6.51 -32.94
C PRO A 34 -6.17 -6.04 -31.64
N VAL A 35 -4.89 -5.70 -31.69
CA VAL A 35 -4.12 -5.20 -30.55
C VAL A 35 -3.25 -4.03 -30.99
N SER A 36 -3.12 -3.04 -30.11
CA SER A 36 -2.07 -2.02 -30.21
C SER A 36 -1.23 -2.11 -28.96
N VAL A 37 0.08 -2.06 -29.14
CA VAL A 37 1.04 -2.24 -28.06
C VAL A 37 1.98 -1.06 -27.95
N THR A 38 2.56 -0.87 -26.78
CA THR A 38 3.65 0.07 -26.54
C THR A 38 4.94 -0.73 -26.36
N THR A 39 6.05 -0.26 -26.89
CA THR A 39 7.37 -0.85 -26.58
C THR A 39 7.68 -0.73 -25.10
N ASP A 40 8.48 -1.66 -24.56
CA ASP A 40 8.89 -1.68 -23.15
C ASP A 40 7.69 -1.70 -22.18
N SER A 41 6.70 -2.54 -22.52
CA SER A 41 5.50 -2.75 -21.71
C SER A 41 4.97 -4.17 -21.85
N VAL A 42 4.02 -4.55 -21.01
CA VAL A 42 3.35 -5.84 -21.00
C VAL A 42 1.93 -5.69 -21.54
N HIS A 43 1.50 -6.59 -22.43
CA HIS A 43 0.17 -6.58 -23.02
C HIS A 43 -0.46 -7.97 -23.04
N ASN A 44 -1.79 -8.05 -22.88
CA ASN A 44 -2.50 -9.25 -23.29
C ASN A 44 -2.74 -9.26 -24.81
N VAL A 45 -2.40 -10.36 -25.45
CA VAL A 45 -2.78 -10.67 -26.82
C VAL A 45 -3.91 -11.69 -26.77
N HIS A 46 -5.09 -11.30 -27.24
CA HIS A 46 -6.29 -12.14 -27.22
C HIS A 46 -6.31 -13.09 -28.42
N VAL A 47 -6.56 -14.36 -28.14
CA VAL A 47 -6.50 -15.47 -29.10
C VAL A 47 -7.85 -16.18 -29.14
N GLY A 48 -8.31 -16.52 -30.33
CA GLY A 48 -9.46 -17.39 -30.54
C GLY A 48 -9.13 -18.54 -31.48
N PHE A 49 -9.93 -19.61 -31.41
CA PHE A 49 -9.79 -20.79 -32.24
C PHE A 49 -11.06 -20.98 -33.06
N ASN A 50 -10.94 -21.12 -34.38
CA ASN A 50 -12.08 -21.42 -35.26
C ASN A 50 -12.43 -22.92 -35.26
N ASP A 51 -11.51 -23.77 -34.79
CA ASP A 51 -11.72 -25.20 -34.65
C ASP A 51 -11.62 -25.61 -33.18
N GLU A 52 -12.76 -25.87 -32.57
CA GLU A 52 -12.91 -26.36 -31.18
C GLU A 52 -12.41 -27.79 -30.98
N SER A 53 -12.00 -28.48 -32.04
CA SER A 53 -11.36 -29.81 -31.97
C SER A 53 -9.84 -29.76 -32.03
N PHE A 54 -9.23 -28.60 -32.32
CA PHE A 54 -7.78 -28.47 -32.44
C PHE A 54 -7.06 -28.79 -31.13
N GLU A 55 -6.09 -29.70 -31.19
CA GLU A 55 -5.15 -30.00 -30.11
C GLU A 55 -3.73 -30.02 -30.68
N GLY A 56 -2.77 -29.44 -29.96
CA GLY A 56 -1.39 -29.36 -30.44
C GLY A 56 -0.56 -28.30 -29.72
N ASN A 57 0.75 -28.32 -29.99
CA ASN A 57 1.64 -27.29 -29.47
C ASN A 57 1.56 -26.06 -30.37
N VAL A 58 1.19 -24.91 -29.80
CA VAL A 58 1.11 -23.62 -30.47
C VAL A 58 2.28 -22.76 -30.02
N ARG A 59 3.00 -22.19 -30.98
CA ARG A 59 4.08 -21.21 -30.78
C ARG A 59 3.71 -19.90 -31.44
N VAL A 60 3.71 -18.80 -30.69
CA VAL A 60 3.38 -17.47 -31.21
C VAL A 60 4.63 -16.61 -31.25
N VAL A 61 4.89 -16.00 -32.41
CA VAL A 61 6.06 -15.16 -32.64
C VAL A 61 5.66 -13.84 -33.29
N TYR A 62 6.46 -12.81 -33.07
CA TYR A 62 6.36 -11.52 -33.76
C TYR A 62 7.44 -11.42 -34.84
N GLY A 63 7.08 -10.89 -36.01
CA GLY A 63 8.02 -10.67 -37.10
C GLY A 63 7.40 -9.88 -38.25
N SER A 64 8.13 -9.82 -39.36
CA SER A 64 7.58 -9.22 -40.57
C SER A 64 6.36 -10.00 -41.03
N CYS A 65 5.36 -9.28 -41.50
CA CYS A 65 4.11 -9.84 -42.00
C CYS A 65 4.34 -10.86 -43.14
N ASP A 66 5.35 -10.70 -43.98
CA ASP A 66 5.73 -11.61 -45.06
C ASP A 66 6.72 -12.73 -44.64
N MET A 67 6.96 -12.92 -43.34
CA MET A 67 7.87 -13.94 -42.82
C MET A 67 7.58 -15.36 -43.37
N ALA A 68 8.63 -15.99 -43.90
CA ALA A 68 8.56 -17.31 -44.54
C ALA A 68 8.59 -18.50 -43.55
N GLY A 69 9.07 -18.29 -42.32
CA GLY A 69 9.17 -19.34 -41.30
C GLY A 69 9.73 -18.82 -39.97
N LEU A 70 9.77 -19.69 -38.95
CA LEU A 70 10.13 -19.34 -37.57
C LEU A 70 11.52 -18.70 -37.40
N ASP A 71 12.47 -18.97 -38.30
CA ASP A 71 13.85 -18.45 -38.20
C ASP A 71 13.95 -16.95 -38.52
N SER A 72 12.96 -16.39 -39.22
CA SER A 72 12.90 -14.95 -39.54
C SER A 72 12.10 -14.15 -38.50
N ARG A 73 11.76 -14.77 -37.36
CA ARG A 73 11.07 -14.06 -36.26
C ARG A 73 11.97 -12.99 -35.67
N HIS A 74 11.37 -11.88 -35.27
CA HIS A 74 12.06 -10.89 -34.45
C HIS A 74 12.22 -11.42 -33.02
N HIS A 75 11.12 -11.86 -32.42
CA HIS A 75 11.12 -12.45 -31.09
C HIS A 75 9.94 -13.40 -30.94
N GLU A 76 10.03 -14.28 -29.96
CA GLU A 76 8.94 -15.17 -29.58
C GLU A 76 8.12 -14.52 -28.48
N LEU A 77 6.80 -14.64 -28.57
CA LEU A 77 5.93 -14.36 -27.44
C LEU A 77 6.04 -15.57 -26.52
N GLY A 78 5.54 -16.74 -26.93
CA GLY A 78 5.81 -18.01 -26.23
C GLY A 78 5.21 -19.22 -26.90
N SER A 79 5.19 -20.34 -26.16
CA SER A 79 4.66 -21.63 -26.60
C SER A 79 3.77 -22.29 -25.53
N THR A 80 2.75 -23.04 -25.97
CA THR A 80 1.91 -23.88 -25.09
C THR A 80 1.35 -25.08 -25.82
N ARG A 81 0.81 -26.03 -25.05
CA ARG A 81 -0.01 -27.11 -25.57
C ARG A 81 -1.49 -26.78 -25.42
N VAL A 82 -2.20 -26.70 -26.53
CA VAL A 82 -3.65 -26.56 -26.59
C VAL A 82 -4.29 -27.94 -26.52
N THR A 83 -5.25 -28.10 -25.63
CA THR A 83 -6.09 -29.31 -25.49
C THR A 83 -7.56 -28.90 -25.46
N ARG A 84 -8.51 -29.84 -25.57
CA ARG A 84 -9.95 -29.54 -25.44
C ARG A 84 -10.32 -28.87 -24.13
N ASP A 85 -9.71 -29.30 -23.03
CA ASP A 85 -10.04 -28.84 -21.67
C ASP A 85 -9.19 -27.63 -21.21
N ALA A 86 -8.14 -27.28 -21.96
CA ALA A 86 -7.25 -26.16 -21.66
C ALA A 86 -6.92 -25.39 -22.95
N ARG A 87 -7.82 -24.48 -23.33
CA ARG A 87 -7.63 -23.54 -24.44
C ARG A 87 -7.27 -22.17 -23.89
N PRO A 88 -6.13 -21.58 -24.30
CA PRO A 88 -5.75 -20.25 -23.86
C PRO A 88 -6.57 -19.20 -24.62
N GLU A 89 -7.19 -18.29 -23.87
CA GLU A 89 -7.91 -17.15 -24.46
C GLU A 89 -7.00 -15.94 -24.68
N ARG A 90 -5.87 -15.90 -23.96
CA ARG A 90 -4.93 -14.79 -24.02
C ARG A 90 -3.49 -15.23 -23.80
N LEU A 91 -2.57 -14.40 -24.26
CA LEU A 91 -1.13 -14.51 -24.13
C LEU A 91 -0.61 -13.28 -23.42
N VAL A 92 0.45 -13.41 -22.64
CA VAL A 92 1.21 -12.24 -22.16
C VAL A 92 2.33 -11.93 -23.14
N TRP A 93 2.35 -10.71 -23.65
CA TRP A 93 3.42 -10.21 -24.50
C TRP A 93 4.21 -9.14 -23.75
N VAL A 94 5.44 -9.48 -23.36
CA VAL A 94 6.45 -8.50 -22.95
C VAL A 94 7.06 -7.93 -24.23
N VAL A 95 6.76 -6.67 -24.55
CA VAL A 95 7.10 -6.06 -25.84
C VAL A 95 8.50 -5.47 -25.78
N PRO A 96 9.48 -5.99 -26.54
CA PRO A 96 10.82 -5.41 -26.58
C PRO A 96 10.83 -3.94 -27.00
N ASP A 97 11.78 -3.18 -26.47
CA ASP A 97 12.03 -1.77 -26.78
C ASP A 97 12.22 -1.50 -28.30
N ASN A 98 12.86 -2.44 -28.98
CA ASN A 98 13.19 -2.41 -30.40
C ASN A 98 12.10 -2.98 -31.32
N THR A 99 10.89 -3.24 -30.82
CA THR A 99 9.80 -3.80 -31.62
C THR A 99 9.37 -2.83 -32.72
N ALA A 100 9.51 -3.25 -33.98
CA ALA A 100 9.14 -2.44 -35.15
C ALA A 100 7.62 -2.28 -35.30
N HIS A 101 7.16 -1.12 -35.78
CA HIS A 101 5.76 -0.88 -36.14
C HIS A 101 5.36 -1.62 -37.42
N GLY A 102 4.12 -2.14 -37.48
CA GLY A 102 3.55 -2.74 -38.69
C GLY A 102 3.91 -4.21 -38.95
N GLY A 103 4.57 -4.88 -38.00
CA GLY A 103 4.75 -6.34 -38.04
C GLY A 103 3.48 -7.11 -37.66
N CYS A 104 3.52 -8.44 -37.80
CA CYS A 104 2.39 -9.33 -37.54
C CYS A 104 2.75 -10.36 -36.45
N LEU A 105 1.73 -10.87 -35.75
CA LEU A 105 1.83 -12.09 -34.96
C LEU A 105 1.57 -13.30 -35.85
N HIS A 106 2.37 -14.35 -35.65
CA HIS A 106 2.28 -15.61 -36.37
C HIS A 106 2.17 -16.77 -35.36
N ALA A 107 1.12 -17.58 -35.47
CA ALA A 107 0.95 -18.79 -34.69
C ALA A 107 1.36 -20.02 -35.53
N TYR A 108 2.24 -20.84 -34.99
CA TYR A 108 2.72 -22.07 -35.61
C TYR A 108 2.35 -23.30 -34.77
N SER A 109 2.01 -24.41 -35.44
CA SER A 109 1.98 -25.75 -34.85
C SER A 109 2.97 -26.64 -35.58
N GLY A 110 4.08 -26.96 -34.93
CA GLY A 110 5.25 -27.52 -35.61
C GLY A 110 5.83 -26.51 -36.61
N SER A 111 5.92 -26.89 -37.89
CA SER A 111 6.32 -26.00 -38.99
C SER A 111 5.14 -25.36 -39.73
N SER A 112 3.90 -25.74 -39.42
CA SER A 112 2.72 -25.22 -40.12
C SER A 112 2.23 -23.92 -39.49
N LEU A 113 2.04 -22.89 -40.30
CA LEU A 113 1.37 -21.65 -39.91
C LEU A 113 -0.12 -21.92 -39.75
N ILE A 114 -0.66 -21.65 -38.56
CA ILE A 114 -2.05 -21.94 -38.19
C ILE A 114 -2.89 -20.68 -37.90
N GLY A 115 -2.25 -19.51 -37.85
CA GLY A 115 -2.91 -18.24 -37.62
C GLY A 115 -1.97 -17.05 -37.81
N ARG A 116 -2.51 -15.92 -38.26
CA ARG A 116 -1.75 -14.67 -38.44
C ARG A 116 -2.62 -13.45 -38.12
N SER A 117 -2.06 -12.45 -37.43
CA SER A 117 -2.76 -11.21 -37.13
C SER A 117 -2.73 -10.21 -38.30
N ALA A 118 -3.58 -9.19 -38.24
CA ALA A 118 -3.36 -7.95 -38.98
C ALA A 118 -2.07 -7.25 -38.50
N PRO A 119 -1.47 -6.35 -39.32
CA PRO A 119 -0.35 -5.52 -38.89
C PRO A 119 -0.65 -4.78 -37.57
N ILE A 120 0.29 -4.83 -36.64
CA ILE A 120 0.11 -4.31 -35.29
C ILE A 120 0.66 -2.88 -35.19
N THR A 121 -0.15 -2.01 -34.60
CA THR A 121 0.29 -0.68 -34.22
C THR A 121 1.14 -0.76 -32.96
N VAL A 122 2.45 -0.61 -33.15
CA VAL A 122 3.42 -0.43 -32.06
C VAL A 122 3.65 1.06 -31.86
N LYS A 123 3.47 1.54 -30.63
CA LYS A 123 3.73 2.91 -30.19
C LYS A 123 5.02 2.94 -29.37
N GLN A 124 5.73 4.05 -29.44
CA GLN A 124 6.82 4.34 -28.51
C GLN A 124 6.23 4.98 -27.24
N PRO A 125 6.86 4.81 -26.06
CA PRO A 125 6.37 5.40 -24.83
C PRO A 125 6.37 6.92 -24.96
N ALA A 126 5.34 7.58 -24.45
CA ALA A 126 5.25 9.04 -24.47
C ALA A 126 6.28 9.72 -23.54
N ARG A 127 6.94 8.96 -22.66
CA ARG A 127 8.01 9.41 -21.76
C ARG A 127 9.29 8.62 -22.05
N LYS A 128 10.39 9.33 -22.32
CA LYS A 128 11.72 8.73 -22.43
C LYS A 128 12.13 8.24 -21.04
N ARG A 129 12.46 6.94 -20.89
CA ARG A 129 13.21 6.44 -19.73
C ARG A 129 14.53 7.23 -19.67
N GLU A 130 14.87 7.79 -18.51
CA GLU A 130 16.29 8.02 -18.19
C GLU A 130 16.94 6.64 -18.06
N ASP A 131 18.14 6.47 -18.62
CA ASP A 131 18.79 5.18 -18.89
C ASP A 131 18.78 4.24 -17.65
N ILE A 132 18.14 3.07 -17.76
CA ILE A 132 17.99 2.07 -16.69
C ILE A 132 18.87 0.88 -17.04
N SER A 133 20.13 0.96 -16.64
CA SER A 133 20.99 -0.22 -16.51
C SER A 133 21.29 -0.48 -15.05
N GLU A 134 20.25 -0.66 -14.23
CA GLU A 134 20.35 -1.34 -12.94
C GLU A 134 18.96 -1.85 -12.52
N ILE A 135 18.95 -3.02 -11.92
CA ILE A 135 17.81 -3.92 -11.69
C ILE A 135 16.65 -3.18 -11.00
N ALA A 136 15.44 -3.23 -11.60
CA ALA A 136 14.14 -2.90 -11.00
C ALA A 136 14.18 -1.80 -9.92
N ASP A 137 13.84 -0.56 -10.28
CA ASP A 137 13.84 0.63 -9.40
C ASP A 137 12.75 0.56 -8.30
N VAL A 138 12.93 -0.40 -7.40
CA VAL A 138 12.16 -0.66 -6.17
C VAL A 138 12.31 0.45 -5.13
N THR A 139 13.24 1.37 -5.38
CA THR A 139 13.59 2.53 -4.57
C THR A 139 12.90 3.81 -5.04
N GLY A 140 12.12 3.78 -6.12
CA GLY A 140 11.49 4.96 -6.69
C GLY A 140 10.05 4.79 -7.16
N PRO A 141 9.64 5.43 -8.27
CA PRO A 141 8.30 5.32 -8.87
C PRO A 141 7.75 3.92 -9.06
N TRP A 142 8.52 2.84 -8.92
CA TRP A 142 8.32 1.78 -9.88
C TRP A 142 8.18 0.37 -9.35
N PHE A 143 6.94 -0.09 -9.23
CA PHE A 143 6.65 -1.48 -9.62
C PHE A 143 6.66 -1.54 -11.14
N ASP A 144 7.76 -2.05 -11.68
CA ASP A 144 7.95 -2.31 -13.10
C ASP A 144 7.38 -3.69 -13.44
N GLY A 145 6.18 -3.71 -14.02
CA GLY A 145 5.52 -4.93 -14.48
C GLY A 145 6.31 -5.67 -15.56
N VAL A 146 7.10 -4.96 -16.39
CA VAL A 146 7.98 -5.57 -17.40
C VAL A 146 9.12 -6.30 -16.71
N ALA A 147 9.86 -5.62 -15.82
CA ALA A 147 10.95 -6.24 -15.07
C ALA A 147 10.45 -7.41 -14.20
N TYR A 148 9.28 -7.26 -13.58
CA TYR A 148 8.60 -8.33 -12.85
C TYR A 148 8.38 -9.56 -13.74
N MET A 149 7.74 -9.38 -14.89
CA MET A 149 7.46 -10.47 -15.83
C MET A 149 8.73 -11.06 -16.46
N GLN A 150 9.75 -10.25 -16.75
CA GLN A 150 11.05 -10.71 -17.26
C GLN A 150 11.82 -11.53 -16.22
N SER A 151 11.76 -11.17 -14.93
CA SER A 151 12.39 -11.93 -13.86
C SER A 151 11.80 -13.33 -13.68
N LYS A 152 10.58 -13.56 -14.18
CA LYS A 152 9.92 -14.87 -14.24
C LYS A 152 10.32 -15.70 -15.50
N SER A 153 11.27 -15.22 -16.31
CA SER A 153 11.64 -15.71 -17.66
C SER A 153 11.67 -17.23 -17.88
N ASN A 154 10.78 -17.69 -18.78
CA ASN A 154 11.09 -18.37 -20.07
C ASN A 154 9.85 -18.97 -20.76
N ASN A 155 8.66 -18.81 -20.19
CA ASN A 155 7.43 -19.03 -20.92
C ASN A 155 6.74 -17.68 -21.00
N ALA A 156 6.46 -17.10 -22.17
CA ALA A 156 5.18 -16.37 -22.18
C ALA A 156 4.15 -17.41 -21.81
N SER A 157 3.62 -17.24 -20.61
CA SER A 157 2.51 -18.01 -20.13
C SER A 157 1.39 -17.74 -21.13
N PHE A 158 1.09 -18.75 -21.93
CA PHE A 158 -0.25 -18.85 -22.45
C PHE A 158 -1.16 -18.88 -21.22
N VAL A 159 -1.96 -17.84 -21.09
CA VAL A 159 -2.85 -17.69 -19.95
C VAL A 159 -4.10 -18.46 -20.31
N ALA A 160 -4.07 -19.75 -19.96
CA ALA A 160 -5.29 -20.52 -19.72
C ALA A 160 -5.75 -20.36 -18.26
N ILE A 161 -5.23 -19.37 -17.52
CA ILE A 161 -5.50 -19.23 -16.09
C ILE A 161 -6.85 -18.53 -15.90
N SER A 162 -7.80 -19.34 -15.42
CA SER A 162 -9.16 -18.95 -15.12
C SER A 162 -9.23 -17.93 -13.97
N LYS A 163 -10.19 -16.99 -14.04
CA LYS A 163 -10.60 -16.13 -12.91
C LYS A 163 -11.19 -16.91 -11.72
N SER A 164 -11.24 -18.25 -11.81
CA SER A 164 -11.70 -19.17 -10.75
C SER A 164 -10.58 -19.60 -9.78
N LYS A 165 -9.51 -18.81 -9.63
CA LYS A 165 -8.46 -19.09 -8.65
C LYS A 165 -8.96 -18.76 -7.25
N LYS A 166 -8.69 -19.66 -6.29
CA LYS A 166 -9.10 -19.50 -4.90
C LYS A 166 -8.03 -18.73 -4.12
N ILE A 167 -8.37 -17.54 -3.60
CA ILE A 167 -7.41 -16.61 -3.00
C ILE A 167 -7.70 -16.41 -1.51
N ALA A 168 -6.71 -16.66 -0.66
CA ALA A 168 -6.79 -16.28 0.75
C ALA A 168 -6.37 -14.82 0.92
N ILE A 169 -7.16 -14.02 1.65
CA ILE A 169 -6.78 -12.69 2.12
C ILE A 169 -6.63 -12.75 3.63
N LEU A 170 -5.40 -12.63 4.14
CA LEU A 170 -5.11 -12.75 5.56
C LEU A 170 -4.98 -11.36 6.18
N GLY A 171 -5.90 -11.02 7.07
CA GLY A 171 -6.03 -9.71 7.70
C GLY A 171 -7.13 -8.85 7.08
N GLY A 172 -8.16 -8.53 7.87
CA GLY A 172 -9.26 -7.63 7.53
C GLY A 172 -8.92 -6.15 7.74
N GLY A 173 -7.65 -5.77 7.60
CA GLY A 173 -7.20 -4.37 7.59
C GLY A 173 -7.46 -3.67 6.26
N MET A 174 -7.13 -2.38 6.15
CA MET A 174 -7.42 -1.61 4.93
C MET A 174 -6.78 -2.19 3.67
N SER A 175 -5.58 -2.77 3.74
CA SER A 175 -4.95 -3.41 2.58
C SER A 175 -5.70 -4.66 2.13
N GLY A 176 -6.08 -5.56 3.05
CA GLY A 176 -6.86 -6.76 2.73
C GLY A 176 -8.27 -6.44 2.23
N LEU A 177 -8.95 -5.48 2.86
CA LEU A 177 -10.25 -4.97 2.40
C LEU A 177 -10.14 -4.36 1.00
N MET A 178 -9.12 -3.55 0.74
CA MET A 178 -8.87 -2.97 -0.58
C MET A 178 -8.60 -4.06 -1.63
N THR A 179 -7.74 -5.04 -1.34
CA THR A 179 -7.50 -6.18 -2.23
C THR A 179 -8.79 -6.89 -2.62
N SER A 180 -9.71 -7.10 -1.67
CA SER A 180 -11.00 -7.75 -1.97
C SER A 180 -11.86 -6.98 -2.97
N LEU A 181 -11.93 -5.64 -2.81
CA LEU A 181 -12.65 -4.76 -3.74
C LEU A 181 -11.99 -4.74 -5.13
N LEU A 182 -10.65 -4.71 -5.16
CA LEU A 182 -9.88 -4.73 -6.40
C LEU A 182 -10.12 -6.03 -7.18
N LEU A 183 -10.07 -7.19 -6.52
CA LEU A 183 -10.37 -8.49 -7.15
C LEU A 183 -11.80 -8.57 -7.69
N ASP A 184 -12.78 -8.15 -6.89
CA ASP A 184 -14.18 -8.12 -7.33
C ASP A 184 -14.38 -7.19 -8.53
N SER A 185 -13.71 -6.03 -8.56
CA SER A 185 -13.83 -5.04 -9.65
C SER A 185 -13.38 -5.56 -11.02
N VAL A 186 -12.56 -6.62 -11.04
CA VAL A 186 -12.06 -7.28 -12.25
C VAL A 186 -12.66 -8.69 -12.47
N GLY A 187 -13.69 -9.05 -11.70
CA GLY A 187 -14.45 -10.29 -11.86
C GLY A 187 -13.81 -11.52 -11.22
N ILE A 188 -12.96 -11.35 -10.21
CA ILE A 188 -12.41 -12.45 -9.41
C ILE A 188 -13.12 -12.46 -8.06
N HIS A 189 -13.95 -13.49 -7.84
CA HIS A 189 -14.86 -13.53 -6.69
C HIS A 189 -14.55 -14.64 -5.68
N ASP A 190 -13.76 -15.64 -6.06
CA ASP A 190 -13.36 -16.75 -5.19
C ASP A 190 -12.18 -16.35 -4.29
N TRP A 191 -12.44 -15.40 -3.41
CA TRP A 191 -11.52 -14.98 -2.37
C TRP A 191 -12.19 -15.08 -1.00
N HIS A 192 -11.40 -15.25 0.06
CA HIS A 192 -11.90 -15.29 1.44
C HIS A 192 -11.01 -14.51 2.39
N ILE A 193 -11.60 -13.62 3.20
CA ILE A 193 -10.89 -12.84 4.21
C ILE A 193 -10.88 -13.60 5.54
N THR A 194 -9.70 -13.78 6.13
CA THR A 194 -9.54 -14.28 7.50
C THR A 194 -8.98 -13.19 8.39
N GLU A 195 -9.71 -12.81 9.44
CA GLU A 195 -9.33 -11.77 10.39
C GLU A 195 -9.28 -12.32 11.81
N SER A 196 -8.19 -11.96 12.51
CA SER A 196 -7.91 -12.45 13.87
C SER A 196 -8.81 -11.86 14.95
N SER A 197 -9.29 -10.64 14.75
CA SER A 197 -10.15 -9.91 15.67
C SER A 197 -11.63 -10.08 15.32
N GLN A 198 -12.51 -9.57 16.17
CA GLN A 198 -13.97 -9.58 15.97
C GLN A 198 -14.47 -8.40 15.11
N ARG A 199 -13.59 -7.76 14.34
CA ARG A 199 -13.92 -6.61 13.49
C ARG A 199 -12.97 -6.50 12.31
N ILE A 200 -13.38 -5.77 11.29
CA ILE A 200 -12.51 -5.32 10.21
C ILE A 200 -11.98 -3.89 10.46
N GLY A 201 -11.02 -3.44 9.66
CA GLY A 201 -10.43 -2.09 9.68
C GLY A 201 -9.01 -2.02 10.24
N GLY A 202 -8.45 -3.12 10.74
CA GLY A 202 -7.05 -3.18 11.21
C GLY A 202 -6.78 -2.18 12.35
N ARG A 203 -5.93 -1.18 12.10
CA ARG A 203 -5.60 -0.13 13.08
C ARG A 203 -6.55 1.09 13.05
N ILE A 204 -7.49 1.15 12.11
CA ILE A 204 -8.59 2.12 12.17
C ILE A 204 -9.46 1.77 13.38
N ARG A 205 -9.52 2.68 14.37
CA ARG A 205 -10.13 2.45 15.68
C ARG A 205 -10.79 3.75 16.16
N THR A 206 -12.11 3.80 16.08
CA THR A 206 -12.92 4.90 16.59
C THR A 206 -13.64 4.39 17.83
N LYS A 207 -13.63 5.17 18.92
CA LYS A 207 -14.28 4.77 20.18
C LYS A 207 -15.35 5.76 20.58
N TYR A 208 -16.60 5.29 20.57
CA TYR A 208 -17.76 6.00 21.09
C TYR A 208 -17.86 5.71 22.59
N LEU A 209 -17.80 6.75 23.42
CA LEU A 209 -17.77 6.61 24.87
C LEU A 209 -19.17 6.75 25.48
N ALA A 210 -19.30 6.35 26.75
CA ALA A 210 -20.55 6.45 27.51
C ALA A 210 -21.76 5.77 26.83
N GLY A 211 -21.52 4.68 26.09
CA GLY A 211 -22.57 3.95 25.36
C GLY A 211 -23.15 4.73 24.17
N SER A 212 -22.44 5.75 23.69
CA SER A 212 -22.92 6.60 22.62
C SER A 212 -22.88 5.92 21.24
N THR A 213 -23.69 6.43 20.32
CA THR A 213 -23.76 6.03 18.92
C THR A 213 -23.01 7.06 18.05
N PRO A 214 -22.71 6.72 16.79
CA PRO A 214 -22.04 7.65 15.87
C PRO A 214 -22.76 9.00 15.71
N ASP A 215 -24.09 9.01 15.70
CA ASP A 215 -24.89 10.24 15.54
C ASP A 215 -24.82 11.20 16.73
N MET A 216 -24.29 10.74 17.87
CA MET A 216 -24.12 11.56 19.07
C MET A 216 -22.75 12.23 19.16
N TYR A 217 -21.80 11.92 18.26
CA TYR A 217 -20.49 12.60 18.16
C TYR A 217 -19.65 12.60 19.46
N GLN A 218 -19.84 11.61 20.33
CA GLN A 218 -19.12 11.45 21.59
C GLN A 218 -18.02 10.40 21.43
N TYR A 219 -17.12 10.62 20.47
CA TYR A 219 -16.06 9.67 20.14
C TYR A 219 -14.66 10.29 20.11
N GLN A 220 -13.66 9.43 20.09
CA GLN A 220 -12.30 9.80 19.71
C GLN A 220 -11.63 8.71 18.88
N GLU A 221 -10.68 9.13 18.05
CA GLU A 221 -9.86 8.28 17.21
C GLU A 221 -8.67 7.72 18.00
N MET A 222 -8.75 6.43 18.28
CA MET A 222 -7.70 5.64 18.95
C MET A 222 -6.69 5.07 17.92
N GLY A 223 -7.02 5.13 16.64
CA GLY A 223 -6.15 4.83 15.50
C GLY A 223 -5.70 6.10 14.73
N PRO A 224 -5.62 6.07 13.38
CA PRO A 224 -5.43 7.29 12.59
C PRO A 224 -6.57 8.28 12.81
N MET A 225 -6.34 9.58 12.57
CA MET A 225 -7.31 10.62 12.94
C MET A 225 -7.75 11.53 11.79
N ARG A 226 -6.93 11.67 10.75
CA ARG A 226 -7.01 12.75 9.77
C ARG A 226 -6.16 12.48 8.55
N PHE A 227 -6.40 13.28 7.51
CA PHE A 227 -5.73 13.22 6.21
C PHE A 227 -5.28 14.62 5.79
N PRO A 228 -4.02 14.80 5.39
CA PRO A 228 -3.58 16.03 4.76
C PRO A 228 -4.23 16.16 3.36
N VAL A 229 -4.47 17.39 2.92
CA VAL A 229 -5.12 17.68 1.63
C VAL A 229 -4.24 18.56 0.76
N SER A 230 -3.78 19.69 1.30
CA SER A 230 -2.97 20.64 0.58
C SER A 230 -2.18 21.54 1.51
N THR A 231 -1.08 22.07 0.98
CA THR A 231 -0.18 23.02 1.65
C THR A 231 -0.23 24.35 0.93
N LYS A 232 -0.53 25.43 1.68
CA LYS A 232 -0.48 26.80 1.19
C LYS A 232 0.80 27.46 1.67
N TYR A 233 1.66 27.83 0.75
CA TYR A 233 2.95 28.48 1.03
C TYR A 233 2.72 29.99 1.26
N PRO A 234 3.13 30.56 2.40
CA PRO A 234 2.82 31.94 2.75
C PRO A 234 3.53 32.95 1.85
N ASP A 235 4.77 32.66 1.43
CA ASP A 235 5.62 33.60 0.69
C ASP A 235 5.19 33.72 -0.78
N THR A 236 4.83 32.60 -1.40
CA THR A 236 4.39 32.54 -2.80
C THR A 236 2.87 32.63 -2.96
N ASN A 237 2.12 32.42 -1.87
CA ASN A 237 0.65 32.26 -1.84
C ASN A 237 0.15 31.10 -2.74
N GLU A 238 1.05 30.20 -3.17
CA GLU A 238 0.75 28.99 -3.93
C GLU A 238 0.09 27.95 -3.04
N THR A 239 -0.82 27.15 -3.59
CA THR A 239 -1.41 25.99 -2.89
C THR A 239 -1.14 24.73 -3.68
N ILE A 240 -0.50 23.76 -3.04
CA ILE A 240 -0.16 22.47 -3.65
C ILE A 240 -0.94 21.37 -2.97
N ASP A 241 -1.63 20.58 -3.78
CA ASP A 241 -2.34 19.40 -3.35
C ASP A 241 -1.36 18.25 -3.05
N ILE A 242 -1.60 17.56 -1.95
CA ILE A 242 -0.92 16.32 -1.59
C ILE A 242 -1.62 15.18 -2.35
N GLN A 243 -0.96 14.65 -3.38
CA GLN A 243 -1.60 13.85 -4.43
C GLN A 243 -1.91 12.42 -4.01
N ASP A 244 -1.04 11.81 -3.25
CA ASP A 244 -1.10 10.41 -2.82
C ASP A 244 -2.31 10.14 -1.92
N HIS A 245 -2.60 11.05 -0.98
CA HIS A 245 -3.78 10.98 -0.12
C HIS A 245 -5.13 11.06 -0.87
N LYS A 246 -5.14 11.49 -2.14
CA LYS A 246 -6.37 11.53 -2.95
C LYS A 246 -6.98 10.15 -3.16
N MET A 247 -6.18 9.08 -3.12
CA MET A 247 -6.68 7.71 -3.20
C MET A 247 -7.65 7.39 -2.05
N VAL A 248 -7.42 7.94 -0.85
CA VAL A 248 -8.32 7.75 0.30
C VAL A 248 -9.67 8.44 0.05
N PHE A 249 -9.66 9.65 -0.52
CA PHE A 249 -10.88 10.38 -0.85
C PHE A 249 -11.67 9.69 -1.97
N GLN A 250 -10.98 9.24 -3.01
CA GLN A 250 -11.56 8.44 -4.08
C GLN A 250 -12.21 7.16 -3.55
N LEU A 251 -11.57 6.46 -2.59
CA LEU A 251 -12.15 5.26 -1.98
C LEU A 251 -13.46 5.57 -1.26
N GLY A 252 -13.54 6.68 -0.51
CA GLY A 252 -14.79 7.09 0.13
C GLY A 252 -15.91 7.36 -0.88
N ASP A 253 -15.61 8.08 -1.96
CA ASP A 253 -16.57 8.36 -3.04
C ASP A 253 -17.03 7.07 -3.74
N TYR A 254 -16.10 6.17 -4.02
CA TYR A 254 -16.38 4.86 -4.61
C TYR A 254 -17.31 4.03 -3.72
N LEU A 255 -17.04 3.98 -2.42
CA LEU A 255 -17.87 3.24 -1.46
C LEU A 255 -19.26 3.85 -1.29
N ASN A 256 -19.38 5.17 -1.32
CA ASN A 256 -20.67 5.85 -1.30
C ASN A 256 -21.50 5.45 -2.53
N GLN A 257 -20.91 5.46 -3.72
CA GLN A 257 -21.57 5.02 -4.95
C GLN A 257 -21.96 3.54 -4.89
N MET A 258 -21.04 2.67 -4.45
CA MET A 258 -21.25 1.22 -4.38
C MET A 258 -22.36 0.82 -3.39
N ASN A 259 -22.54 1.61 -2.33
CA ASN A 259 -23.62 1.45 -1.35
C ASN A 259 -24.91 2.19 -1.73
N GLY A 260 -25.05 2.66 -2.98
CA GLY A 260 -26.25 3.38 -3.43
C GLY A 260 -26.49 4.69 -2.68
N ASN A 261 -25.43 5.31 -2.15
CA ASN A 261 -25.45 6.49 -1.29
C ASN A 261 -26.29 6.32 -0.01
N ASP A 262 -26.30 5.12 0.58
CA ASP A 262 -26.92 4.89 1.89
C ASP A 262 -26.25 5.74 2.98
N SER A 263 -27.04 6.62 3.58
CA SER A 263 -26.61 7.52 4.67
C SER A 263 -26.03 6.80 5.90
N HIS A 264 -26.38 5.53 6.15
CA HIS A 264 -25.87 4.74 7.28
C HIS A 264 -24.46 4.19 7.05
N LEU A 265 -24.04 4.11 5.79
CA LEU A 265 -22.73 3.63 5.34
C LEU A 265 -21.89 4.75 4.70
N ALA A 266 -22.39 5.99 4.72
CA ALA A 266 -21.74 7.10 4.07
C ALA A 266 -20.36 7.41 4.66
N VAL A 267 -19.36 7.50 3.79
CA VAL A 267 -18.02 7.99 4.09
C VAL A 267 -17.97 9.46 3.69
N ASN A 268 -18.27 10.35 4.65
CA ASN A 268 -18.29 11.79 4.42
C ASN A 268 -17.01 12.43 4.97
N PHE A 269 -16.17 12.99 4.09
CA PHE A 269 -15.02 13.76 4.54
C PHE A 269 -15.42 15.15 5.00
N ILE A 270 -15.02 15.52 6.21
CA ILE A 270 -15.29 16.83 6.82
C ILE A 270 -13.96 17.54 7.14
N PRO A 271 -13.95 18.89 7.24
CA PRO A 271 -12.75 19.62 7.61
C PRO A 271 -12.18 19.17 8.95
N TRP A 272 -10.85 19.09 9.05
CA TRP A 272 -10.14 18.90 10.31
C TRP A 272 -9.35 20.16 10.66
N ILE A 273 -9.40 20.54 11.94
CA ILE A 273 -8.60 21.65 12.47
C ILE A 273 -7.31 21.05 13.03
N GLN A 274 -6.18 21.25 12.35
CA GLN A 274 -4.88 20.72 12.77
C GLN A 274 -4.36 21.42 14.03
N SER A 275 -4.45 22.75 14.06
CA SER A 275 -3.97 23.58 15.15
C SER A 275 -4.93 24.73 15.40
N SER A 276 -5.04 25.18 16.65
CA SER A 276 -5.77 26.37 17.05
C SER A 276 -4.95 27.21 18.04
N PRO A 277 -5.15 28.54 18.11
CA PRO A 277 -4.27 29.41 18.88
C PRO A 277 -4.21 29.10 20.39
N ASN A 278 -5.31 28.60 20.96
CA ASN A 278 -5.43 28.42 22.41
C ASN A 278 -5.17 26.99 22.89
N LEU A 279 -4.62 26.13 22.03
CA LEU A 279 -4.15 24.82 22.43
C LEU A 279 -3.11 24.93 23.55
N PRO A 280 -3.10 24.01 24.52
CA PRO A 280 -2.00 23.93 25.47
C PRO A 280 -0.71 23.63 24.72
N ALA A 281 0.38 24.27 25.15
CA ALA A 281 1.68 24.19 24.50
C ALA A 281 2.77 23.80 25.49
N ASN A 282 3.81 23.14 24.99
CA ASN A 282 4.98 22.80 25.79
C ASN A 282 5.65 24.10 26.24
N SER A 283 5.63 24.33 27.55
CA SER A 283 6.16 25.53 28.19
C SER A 283 7.47 25.28 28.92
N ASN A 284 8.05 24.10 28.72
CA ASN A 284 9.25 23.62 29.39
C ASN A 284 9.19 23.79 30.92
N GLY A 285 8.04 23.51 31.53
CA GLY A 285 7.82 23.61 32.97
C GLY A 285 7.28 24.96 33.46
N TYR A 286 7.19 25.99 32.63
CA TYR A 286 6.56 27.26 33.04
C TYR A 286 5.07 27.05 33.36
N ARG A 287 4.56 27.72 34.39
CA ARG A 287 3.13 27.71 34.72
C ARG A 287 2.65 29.14 34.91
N LEU A 288 1.47 29.43 34.38
CA LEU A 288 0.79 30.71 34.59
C LEU A 288 0.53 30.93 36.10
N PRO A 289 0.23 32.16 36.56
CA PRO A 289 -0.05 32.43 37.99
C PRO A 289 -1.21 31.60 38.58
N ASN A 290 -2.10 31.11 37.72
CA ASN A 290 -3.20 30.20 38.10
C ASN A 290 -2.80 28.71 38.09
N GLY A 291 -1.52 28.39 37.93
CA GLY A 291 -0.96 27.04 37.88
C GLY A 291 -1.14 26.31 36.55
N ARG A 292 -1.81 26.90 35.55
CA ARG A 292 -2.10 26.24 34.27
C ARG A 292 -0.94 26.34 33.28
N ILE A 293 -0.93 25.40 32.33
CA ILE A 293 -0.03 25.44 31.16
C ILE A 293 -0.47 26.59 30.23
N PRO A 294 0.48 27.43 29.75
CA PRO A 294 0.16 28.48 28.79
C PRO A 294 -0.28 27.91 27.43
N SER A 295 -1.06 28.70 26.70
CA SER A 295 -1.46 28.34 25.34
C SER A 295 -0.39 28.72 24.31
N ALA A 296 -0.47 28.11 23.12
CA ALA A 296 0.41 28.43 21.99
C ALA A 296 0.39 29.92 21.63
N ALA A 297 -0.78 30.57 21.66
CA ALA A 297 -0.92 32.01 21.41
C ALA A 297 -0.27 32.86 22.51
N GLN A 298 -0.37 32.44 23.78
CA GLN A 298 0.29 33.15 24.88
C GLN A 298 1.80 33.07 24.76
N ILE A 299 2.36 31.89 24.46
CA ILE A 299 3.79 31.71 24.21
C ILE A 299 4.24 32.55 23.01
N LYS A 300 3.48 32.52 21.90
CA LYS A 300 3.78 33.33 20.71
C LYS A 300 3.79 34.84 21.00
N ALA A 301 2.89 35.31 21.87
CA ALA A 301 2.83 36.71 22.29
C ALA A 301 3.91 37.08 23.32
N ASN A 302 4.37 36.12 24.12
CA ASN A 302 5.39 36.31 25.13
C ASN A 302 6.24 35.05 25.32
N SER A 303 7.43 35.04 24.72
CA SER A 303 8.37 33.91 24.79
C SER A 303 8.90 33.61 26.19
N SER A 304 8.80 34.55 27.16
CA SER A 304 9.18 34.31 28.56
C SER A 304 8.25 33.33 29.30
N LEU A 305 7.13 32.93 28.67
CA LEU A 305 6.23 31.89 29.17
C LEU A 305 6.72 30.47 28.86
N VAL A 306 7.96 30.33 28.38
CA VAL A 306 8.68 29.08 28.19
C VAL A 306 9.96 29.17 29.00
N LEU A 307 10.24 28.20 29.87
CA LEU A 307 11.53 28.18 30.56
C LEU A 307 12.66 27.89 29.56
N PRO A 308 13.88 28.42 29.77
CA PRO A 308 15.01 28.15 28.91
C PRO A 308 15.24 26.65 28.72
N ALA A 309 15.52 26.24 27.49
CA ALA A 309 15.96 24.88 27.22
C ALA A 309 17.23 24.56 28.02
N ALA A 310 17.47 23.27 28.26
CA ALA A 310 18.75 22.85 28.82
C ALA A 310 19.88 23.33 27.89
N THR A 311 20.97 23.83 28.46
CA THR A 311 22.17 24.16 27.68
C THR A 311 22.89 22.86 27.37
N GLY A 312 23.19 22.62 26.11
CA GLY A 312 23.99 21.47 25.71
C GLY A 312 25.45 21.60 26.13
N PRO A 313 26.23 20.51 26.03
CA PRO A 313 27.64 20.48 26.39
C PRO A 313 28.50 21.48 25.60
N ASP A 314 28.19 21.75 24.34
CA ASP A 314 28.91 22.71 23.48
C ASP A 314 27.96 23.38 22.46
N PRO A 315 27.35 24.53 22.83
CA PRO A 315 26.35 25.18 21.99
C PRO A 315 26.83 25.60 20.59
N GLU A 316 28.12 25.93 20.44
CA GLU A 316 28.66 26.33 19.12
C GLU A 316 28.85 25.12 18.21
N ALA A 317 29.26 23.98 18.77
CA ALA A 317 29.35 22.72 18.04
C ALA A 317 27.95 22.20 17.65
N GLU A 318 26.98 22.34 18.55
CA GLU A 318 25.58 21.96 18.34
C GLU A 318 24.92 22.77 17.21
N GLU A 319 25.05 24.09 17.21
CA GLU A 319 24.48 24.96 16.16
C GLU A 319 25.05 24.60 14.77
N LYS A 320 26.36 24.40 14.67
CA LYS A 320 27.00 23.98 13.40
C LYS A 320 26.58 22.58 12.96
N ALA A 321 26.33 21.69 13.91
CA ALA A 321 25.90 20.33 13.63
C ALA A 321 24.45 20.28 13.14
N GLU A 322 23.56 21.08 13.72
CA GLU A 322 22.19 21.27 13.24
C GLU A 322 22.18 21.86 11.82
N GLU A 323 22.97 22.90 11.55
CA GLU A 323 23.09 23.47 10.19
C GLU A 323 23.59 22.44 9.16
N ALA A 324 24.60 21.66 9.52
CA ALA A 324 25.15 20.62 8.64
C ALA A 324 24.14 19.48 8.41
N LEU A 325 23.34 19.14 9.42
CA LEU A 325 22.29 18.13 9.31
C LEU A 325 21.16 18.64 8.40
N ASP A 326 20.71 19.88 8.58
CA ASP A 326 19.70 20.53 7.74
C ASP A 326 20.17 20.61 6.27
N GLU A 327 21.44 20.93 6.01
CA GLU A 327 22.03 20.93 4.68
C GLU A 327 22.04 19.50 4.08
N PHE A 328 22.45 18.51 4.88
CA PHE A 328 22.49 17.12 4.43
C PHE A 328 21.10 16.56 4.12
N MET A 329 20.12 16.80 4.99
CA MET A 329 18.73 16.40 4.76
C MET A 329 18.15 17.17 3.58
N GLY A 330 18.44 18.47 3.48
CA GLY A 330 18.04 19.37 2.40
C GLY A 330 16.54 19.44 2.22
N VAL A 331 15.80 19.56 3.33
CA VAL A 331 14.34 19.65 3.34
C VAL A 331 13.92 21.10 3.09
N ASP A 332 13.96 21.49 1.83
CA ASP A 332 13.52 22.82 1.39
C ASP A 332 12.10 22.81 0.82
N GLU A 333 11.60 24.01 0.46
CA GLU A 333 10.28 24.16 -0.14
C GLU A 333 10.11 23.28 -1.40
N GLU A 334 11.13 23.20 -2.27
CA GLU A 334 11.08 22.39 -3.49
C GLU A 334 10.95 20.89 -3.18
N THR A 335 11.71 20.39 -2.21
CA THR A 335 11.66 19.01 -1.73
C THR A 335 10.29 18.67 -1.17
N LEU A 336 9.70 19.55 -0.33
CA LEU A 336 8.36 19.36 0.22
C LEU A 336 7.27 19.37 -0.87
N LYS A 337 7.43 20.21 -1.89
CA LYS A 337 6.55 20.23 -3.07
C LYS A 337 6.67 18.94 -3.88
N ASN A 338 7.89 18.44 -4.07
CA ASN A 338 8.13 17.18 -4.77
C ASN A 338 7.50 16.00 -4.02
N ILE A 339 7.66 15.93 -2.70
CA ILE A 339 7.00 14.91 -1.84
C ILE A 339 5.47 14.98 -2.01
N SER A 340 4.90 16.18 -1.96
CA SER A 340 3.45 16.39 -2.08
C SER A 340 2.90 16.02 -3.47
N THR A 341 3.67 16.24 -4.53
CA THR A 341 3.23 16.02 -5.91
C THR A 341 3.53 14.63 -6.45
N ASN A 342 4.66 14.03 -6.04
CA ASN A 342 5.10 12.70 -6.45
C ASN A 342 6.00 12.05 -5.38
N ILE A 343 5.38 11.49 -4.35
CA ILE A 343 6.06 10.82 -3.23
C ILE A 343 7.08 9.75 -3.68
N TYR A 344 6.83 9.06 -4.78
CA TYR A 344 7.71 8.00 -5.25
C TYR A 344 9.00 8.52 -5.89
N GLN A 345 8.90 9.61 -6.66
CA GLN A 345 10.08 10.28 -7.18
C GLN A 345 10.88 10.92 -6.04
N ALA A 346 10.20 11.49 -5.04
CA ALA A 346 10.86 12.02 -3.86
C ALA A 346 11.58 10.93 -3.05
N HIS A 347 10.97 9.75 -2.87
CA HIS A 347 11.60 8.61 -2.19
C HIS A 347 12.85 8.13 -2.94
N LYS A 348 12.80 8.06 -4.29
CA LYS A 348 13.97 7.76 -5.11
C LYS A 348 15.11 8.72 -4.86
N ALA A 349 14.82 10.02 -4.96
CA ALA A 349 15.81 11.06 -4.74
C ALA A 349 16.42 10.98 -3.34
N ALA A 350 15.62 10.63 -2.32
CA ALA A 350 16.11 10.41 -0.96
C ALA A 350 17.05 9.21 -0.83
N VAL A 351 16.74 8.09 -1.51
CA VAL A 351 17.65 6.93 -1.59
C VAL A 351 18.95 7.31 -2.29
N GLU A 352 18.88 7.96 -3.45
CA GLU A 352 20.07 8.37 -4.22
C GLU A 352 20.95 9.39 -3.46
N LYS A 353 20.32 10.25 -2.65
CA LYS A 353 21.01 11.18 -1.75
C LYS A 353 21.66 10.48 -0.53
N GLY A 354 21.29 9.22 -0.26
CA GLY A 354 21.82 8.44 0.85
C GLY A 354 21.12 8.70 2.20
N LEU A 355 19.90 9.25 2.20
CA LEU A 355 19.14 9.56 3.43
C LEU A 355 18.74 8.30 4.23
N PHE A 356 18.80 7.12 3.60
CA PHE A 356 18.53 5.83 4.24
C PHE A 356 19.77 5.15 4.82
N HIS A 357 20.97 5.67 4.56
CA HIS A 357 22.24 5.11 5.02
C HIS A 357 22.62 5.58 6.43
N TRP A 358 21.93 6.60 6.94
CA TRP A 358 22.23 7.27 8.19
C TRP A 358 20.95 7.53 8.96
N SER A 359 21.02 7.40 10.28
CA SER A 359 20.20 8.19 11.19
C SER A 359 20.91 9.50 11.48
N GLU A 360 20.17 10.53 11.90
CA GLU A 360 20.76 11.78 12.39
C GLU A 360 21.87 11.51 13.41
N GLN A 361 21.60 10.66 14.40
CA GLN A 361 22.56 10.24 15.41
C GLN A 361 23.87 9.70 14.81
N SER A 362 23.77 8.77 13.85
CA SER A 362 24.93 8.14 13.22
C SER A 362 25.70 9.12 12.32
N TYR A 363 24.99 10.05 11.66
CA TYR A 363 25.59 11.08 10.83
C TYR A 363 26.39 12.06 11.69
N LEU A 364 25.78 12.61 12.74
CA LEU A 364 26.44 13.51 13.69
C LEU A 364 27.67 12.83 14.33
N ARG A 365 27.53 11.56 14.76
CA ARG A 365 28.62 10.84 15.42
C ARG A 365 29.78 10.51 14.51
N TYR A 366 29.51 9.99 13.31
CA TYR A 366 30.54 9.37 12.47
C TYR A 366 30.92 10.20 11.24
N ALA A 367 30.00 10.98 10.68
CA ALA A 367 30.31 11.88 9.57
C ALA A 367 30.81 13.24 10.08
N LEU A 368 30.19 13.80 11.13
CA LEU A 368 30.59 15.09 11.72
C LEU A 368 31.53 14.97 12.93
N ASN A 369 31.79 13.75 13.41
CA ASN A 369 32.74 13.45 14.49
C ASN A 369 32.42 14.14 15.83
N LEU A 370 31.14 14.38 16.13
CA LEU A 370 30.69 14.86 17.44
C LEU A 370 30.88 13.80 18.53
N THR A 371 30.99 14.22 19.78
CA THR A 371 31.01 13.34 20.95
C THR A 371 29.65 12.66 21.16
N ALA A 372 29.62 11.57 21.92
CA ALA A 372 28.37 10.87 22.19
C ALA A 372 27.36 11.71 22.99
N ASP A 373 27.84 12.65 23.81
CA ASP A 373 27.00 13.53 24.64
C ASP A 373 26.34 14.63 23.79
N GLU A 374 27.10 15.28 22.91
CA GLU A 374 26.56 16.24 21.92
C GLU A 374 25.54 15.58 21.00
N VAL A 375 25.84 14.36 20.51
CA VAL A 375 24.94 13.61 19.64
C VAL A 375 23.63 13.23 20.33
N ASP A 376 23.68 12.76 21.58
CA ASP A 376 22.47 12.45 22.36
C ASP A 376 21.66 13.71 22.67
N PHE A 377 22.33 14.84 22.91
CA PHE A 377 21.67 16.12 23.12
C PHE A 377 20.90 16.61 21.88
N ILE A 378 21.50 16.53 20.69
CA ILE A 378 20.91 17.03 19.43
C ILE A 378 19.85 16.07 18.87
N ALA A 379 20.24 14.82 18.62
CA ALA A 379 19.43 13.85 17.87
C ALA A 379 18.80 12.76 18.77
N GLY A 380 19.19 12.71 20.05
CA GLY A 380 18.79 11.63 20.95
C GLY A 380 19.32 10.27 20.52
N ALA A 381 18.53 9.24 20.82
CA ALA A 381 18.86 7.84 20.55
C ALA A 381 18.05 7.23 19.39
N ASP A 382 17.50 8.05 18.49
CA ASP A 382 16.74 7.54 17.35
C ASP A 382 17.66 6.96 16.27
N ASN A 383 17.22 5.85 15.68
CA ASN A 383 17.93 5.14 14.62
C ASN A 383 17.04 4.97 13.38
N SER A 384 16.13 5.91 13.18
CA SER A 384 15.31 6.04 11.97
C SER A 384 16.15 6.65 10.83
N PRO A 385 15.88 6.28 9.56
CA PRO A 385 16.45 6.99 8.42
C PRO A 385 15.89 8.42 8.34
N MET A 386 16.63 9.33 7.71
CA MET A 386 16.24 10.75 7.53
C MET A 386 15.25 10.94 6.36
N TRP A 387 14.17 10.15 6.35
CA TRP A 387 13.15 10.20 5.31
C TRP A 387 11.97 11.09 5.72
N GLU A 388 12.02 12.34 5.29
CA GLU A 388 11.19 13.45 5.81
C GLU A 388 9.83 13.64 5.11
N TYR A 389 9.18 12.55 4.70
CA TYR A 389 7.85 12.64 4.10
C TYR A 389 6.79 13.18 5.08
N ASP A 390 6.93 12.87 6.38
CA ASP A 390 6.02 13.33 7.42
C ASP A 390 6.12 14.85 7.61
N THR A 391 7.27 15.47 7.37
CA THR A 391 7.43 16.93 7.39
C THR A 391 6.54 17.60 6.33
N ALA A 392 6.45 17.03 5.12
CA ALA A 392 5.54 17.52 4.09
C ALA A 392 4.06 17.35 4.48
N TYR A 393 3.70 16.20 5.04
CA TYR A 393 2.31 15.93 5.43
C TYR A 393 1.86 16.77 6.62
N PHE A 394 2.67 16.87 7.69
CA PHE A 394 2.35 17.68 8.86
C PHE A 394 2.45 19.18 8.59
N GLY A 395 3.17 19.60 7.54
CA GLY A 395 3.17 20.95 7.01
C GLY A 395 1.90 21.37 6.26
N ALA A 396 0.97 20.44 6.00
CA ALA A 396 -0.28 20.76 5.31
C ALA A 396 -1.10 21.83 6.04
N THR A 397 -1.68 22.74 5.26
CA THR A 397 -2.55 23.81 5.78
C THR A 397 -4.03 23.43 5.74
N THR A 398 -4.39 22.46 4.89
CA THR A 398 -5.74 21.95 4.74
C THR A 398 -5.78 20.48 5.12
N TRP A 399 -6.73 20.11 5.98
CA TRP A 399 -6.90 18.75 6.48
C TRP A 399 -8.36 18.31 6.43
N ARG A 400 -8.57 17.00 6.33
CA ARG A 400 -9.89 16.36 6.45
C ARG A 400 -9.86 15.22 7.46
N THR A 401 -11.02 14.90 8.02
CA THR A 401 -11.30 13.66 8.76
C THR A 401 -12.60 13.06 8.23
N ILE A 402 -13.06 11.94 8.77
CA ILE A 402 -14.34 11.32 8.36
C ILE A 402 -15.42 11.62 9.41
N ASP A 403 -16.57 12.08 8.94
CA ASP A 403 -17.75 12.35 9.77
C ASP A 403 -18.17 11.11 10.54
N LYS A 404 -18.49 11.31 11.82
CA LYS A 404 -18.85 10.25 12.77
C LYS A 404 -17.75 9.21 13.02
N GLY A 405 -16.55 9.39 12.48
CA GLY A 405 -15.34 8.64 12.81
C GLY A 405 -14.77 7.84 11.65
N LEU A 406 -13.46 7.57 11.69
CA LEU A 406 -12.74 6.87 10.63
C LEU A 406 -13.19 5.41 10.46
N GLU A 407 -13.79 4.79 11.49
CA GLU A 407 -14.42 3.46 11.35
C GLU A 407 -15.57 3.43 10.33
N SER A 408 -16.13 4.57 9.92
CA SER A 408 -17.09 4.64 8.80
C SER A 408 -16.50 4.08 7.50
N LEU A 409 -15.18 4.21 7.28
CA LEU A 409 -14.51 3.71 6.07
C LEU A 409 -14.55 2.17 5.96
N PRO A 410 -14.00 1.39 6.91
CA PRO A 410 -14.12 -0.08 6.86
C PRO A 410 -15.58 -0.53 7.02
N LYS A 411 -16.43 0.19 7.76
CA LYS A 411 -17.86 -0.12 7.88
C LYS A 411 -18.57 -0.09 6.52
N ALA A 412 -18.24 0.86 5.65
CA ALA A 412 -18.81 0.95 4.31
C ALA A 412 -18.38 -0.21 3.38
N ILE A 413 -17.26 -0.89 3.70
CA ILE A 413 -16.80 -2.07 2.96
C ILE A 413 -17.50 -3.35 3.46
N TYR A 414 -17.87 -3.40 4.74
CA TYR A 414 -18.41 -4.59 5.40
C TYR A 414 -19.51 -5.33 4.62
N PRO A 415 -20.55 -4.66 4.07
CA PRO A 415 -21.64 -5.36 3.38
C PRO A 415 -21.19 -6.15 2.14
N HIS A 416 -20.06 -5.77 1.54
CA HIS A 416 -19.53 -6.37 0.32
C HIS A 416 -18.62 -7.57 0.59
N VAL A 417 -18.19 -7.75 1.84
CA VAL A 417 -17.23 -8.79 2.24
C VAL A 417 -17.78 -9.78 3.27
N GLN A 418 -18.87 -9.45 3.96
CA GLN A 418 -19.40 -10.24 5.08
C GLN A 418 -19.66 -11.72 4.75
N ASP A 419 -20.09 -12.03 3.52
CA ASP A 419 -20.37 -13.40 3.07
C ASP A 419 -19.10 -14.22 2.77
N ARG A 420 -17.94 -13.55 2.72
CA ARG A 420 -16.60 -14.12 2.43
C ARG A 420 -15.59 -13.72 3.51
N LEU A 421 -16.05 -13.60 4.75
CA LEU A 421 -15.27 -13.12 5.90
C LEU A 421 -15.39 -14.07 7.09
N THR A 422 -14.26 -14.49 7.63
CA THR A 422 -14.18 -15.15 8.94
C THR A 422 -13.50 -14.22 9.94
N LEU A 423 -14.25 -13.82 10.98
CA LEU A 423 -13.73 -13.07 12.12
C LEU A 423 -13.26 -14.02 13.24
N GLY A 424 -12.35 -13.54 14.09
CA GLY A 424 -11.86 -14.27 15.26
C GLY A 424 -10.91 -15.44 14.96
N ARG A 425 -10.48 -15.64 13.71
CA ARG A 425 -9.60 -16.76 13.33
C ARG A 425 -8.15 -16.28 13.29
N LYS A 426 -7.35 -16.79 14.22
CA LYS A 426 -5.91 -16.49 14.32
C LYS A 426 -5.12 -17.46 13.44
N VAL A 427 -4.60 -16.94 12.33
CA VAL A 427 -3.64 -17.68 11.50
C VAL A 427 -2.35 -17.85 12.28
N THR A 428 -1.77 -19.05 12.20
CA THR A 428 -0.52 -19.44 12.88
C THR A 428 0.55 -19.92 11.90
N GLY A 429 0.24 -20.08 10.62
CA GLY A 429 1.19 -20.62 9.66
C GLY A 429 0.73 -20.58 8.21
N LEU A 430 1.70 -20.68 7.32
CA LEU A 430 1.55 -20.93 5.90
C LEU A 430 2.42 -22.12 5.52
N LYS A 431 1.89 -23.04 4.72
CA LYS A 431 2.64 -24.19 4.21
C LYS A 431 2.51 -24.28 2.69
N TYR A 432 3.63 -24.15 1.99
CA TYR A 432 3.67 -24.29 0.54
C TYR A 432 3.77 -25.76 0.13
N ASN A 433 2.98 -26.15 -0.86
CA ASN A 433 2.99 -27.49 -1.43
C ASN A 433 3.70 -27.46 -2.79
N ASN A 434 4.89 -28.04 -2.87
CA ASN A 434 5.70 -28.07 -4.10
C ASN A 434 5.04 -28.87 -5.23
N ASP A 435 4.20 -29.86 -4.90
CA ASP A 435 3.58 -30.73 -5.90
C ASP A 435 2.42 -30.02 -6.61
N THR A 436 1.69 -29.16 -5.88
CA THR A 436 0.50 -28.47 -6.41
C THR A 436 0.73 -26.99 -6.72
N GLY A 437 1.80 -26.40 -6.19
CA GLY A 437 2.05 -24.95 -6.25
C GLY A 437 1.11 -24.12 -5.37
N LYS A 438 0.34 -24.76 -4.48
CA LYS A 438 -0.64 -24.13 -3.60
C LYS A 438 -0.07 -23.80 -2.23
N VAL A 439 -0.75 -22.93 -1.51
CA VAL A 439 -0.42 -22.55 -0.14
C VAL A 439 -1.57 -22.93 0.80
N ALA A 440 -1.24 -23.65 1.87
CA ALA A 440 -2.17 -23.96 2.94
C ALA A 440 -2.08 -22.91 4.05
N VAL A 441 -3.21 -22.32 4.41
CA VAL A 441 -3.34 -21.40 5.56
C VAL A 441 -3.66 -22.22 6.79
N GLN A 442 -2.92 -22.03 7.88
CA GLN A 442 -3.04 -22.82 9.11
C GLN A 442 -3.58 -21.99 10.29
N TRP A 443 -4.48 -22.58 11.07
CA TRP A 443 -5.01 -21.99 12.31
C TRP A 443 -5.31 -23.06 13.36
N ARG A 444 -5.66 -22.63 14.57
CA ARG A 444 -6.13 -23.50 15.65
C ARG A 444 -7.39 -22.95 16.27
N ASN A 445 -8.45 -23.76 16.31
CA ASN A 445 -9.65 -23.44 17.08
C ASN A 445 -9.42 -23.65 18.58
N ASP A 446 -8.71 -24.73 18.95
CA ASP A 446 -8.17 -24.94 20.29
C ASP A 446 -6.68 -24.52 20.31
N PRO A 447 -6.30 -23.45 21.02
CA PRO A 447 -4.90 -23.02 21.12
C PRO A 447 -3.94 -24.08 21.65
N PHE A 448 -4.43 -25.09 22.36
CA PHE A 448 -3.63 -26.19 22.90
C PHE A 448 -3.55 -27.41 21.97
N ALA A 449 -4.25 -27.40 20.84
CA ALA A 449 -4.15 -28.46 19.85
C ALA A 449 -2.73 -28.50 19.26
N MET A 450 -2.14 -29.70 19.25
CA MET A 450 -0.80 -29.93 18.69
C MET A 450 -0.80 -29.65 17.18
N GLU A 451 -1.72 -30.29 16.45
CA GLU A 451 -1.85 -30.15 15.00
C GLU A 451 -2.77 -28.98 14.64
N PRO A 452 -2.36 -28.11 13.70
CA PRO A 452 -3.23 -27.06 13.18
C PRO A 452 -4.27 -27.63 12.22
N GLU A 453 -5.41 -26.95 12.13
CA GLU A 453 -6.30 -27.06 10.98
C GLU A 453 -5.71 -26.27 9.80
N SER A 454 -6.06 -26.65 8.58
CA SER A 454 -5.58 -25.96 7.39
C SER A 454 -6.55 -26.00 6.23
N GLU A 455 -6.45 -25.01 5.35
CA GLU A 455 -7.17 -24.96 4.08
C GLU A 455 -6.24 -24.48 2.96
N GLU A 456 -6.31 -25.15 1.80
CA GLU A 456 -5.47 -24.84 0.64
C GLU A 456 -6.09 -23.78 -0.28
N TYR A 457 -5.23 -22.90 -0.77
CA TYR A 457 -5.53 -21.79 -1.67
C TYR A 457 -4.51 -21.76 -2.81
N ASP A 458 -4.91 -21.23 -3.97
CA ASP A 458 -3.98 -21.00 -5.08
C ASP A 458 -2.98 -19.88 -4.75
N TYR A 459 -3.43 -18.83 -4.06
CA TYR A 459 -2.60 -17.73 -3.59
C TYR A 459 -3.02 -17.26 -2.18
N ALA A 460 -2.07 -16.69 -1.44
CA ALA A 460 -2.33 -15.98 -0.19
C ALA A 460 -1.82 -14.54 -0.28
N VAL A 461 -2.72 -13.57 -0.11
CA VAL A 461 -2.40 -12.16 0.08
C VAL A 461 -2.40 -11.86 1.58
N VAL A 462 -1.24 -11.51 2.13
CA VAL A 462 -1.02 -11.34 3.56
C VAL A 462 -0.95 -9.85 3.90
N GLY A 463 -2.04 -9.33 4.48
CA GLY A 463 -2.17 -7.98 5.03
C GLY A 463 -1.81 -7.87 6.51
N VAL A 464 -1.44 -8.98 7.16
CA VAL A 464 -1.08 -9.06 8.59
C VAL A 464 0.29 -8.41 8.81
N PRO A 465 0.49 -7.57 9.84
CA PRO A 465 1.78 -6.95 10.11
C PRO A 465 2.86 -7.98 10.47
N PHE A 466 4.10 -7.69 10.09
CA PHE A 466 5.24 -8.58 10.34
C PHE A 466 5.55 -8.82 11.82
N SER A 467 5.12 -7.94 12.72
CA SER A 467 5.12 -8.17 14.17
C SER A 467 4.32 -9.41 14.58
N LYS A 468 3.34 -9.83 13.78
CA LYS A 468 2.56 -11.07 13.97
C LYS A 468 3.01 -12.20 13.05
N VAL A 469 3.27 -11.90 11.78
CA VAL A 469 3.70 -12.90 10.79
C VAL A 469 5.02 -13.58 11.20
N ARG A 470 5.94 -12.88 11.89
CA ARG A 470 7.20 -13.49 12.37
C ARG A 470 7.02 -14.57 13.44
N LEU A 471 5.81 -14.73 13.97
CA LEU A 471 5.45 -15.78 14.92
C LEU A 471 4.81 -17.00 14.23
N TRP A 472 4.63 -16.94 12.91
CA TRP A 472 4.02 -18.02 12.14
C TRP A 472 5.04 -19.10 11.76
N GLU A 473 4.55 -20.32 11.58
CA GLU A 473 5.27 -21.35 10.83
C GLU A 473 5.17 -21.00 9.33
N LEU A 474 6.28 -20.61 8.71
CA LEU A 474 6.32 -20.12 7.32
C LEU A 474 7.06 -21.09 6.40
N PRO A 475 6.74 -21.09 5.08
CA PRO A 475 7.60 -21.76 4.12
C PRO A 475 8.98 -21.08 4.09
N LYS A 476 9.97 -21.77 3.53
CA LYS A 476 11.32 -21.23 3.36
C LYS A 476 11.34 -20.19 2.24
N TYR A 477 11.00 -18.96 2.56
CA TYR A 477 11.18 -17.80 1.68
C TYR A 477 12.66 -17.50 1.44
N SER A 478 12.93 -16.58 0.51
CA SER A 478 14.26 -16.04 0.29
C SER A 478 14.86 -15.46 1.58
N SER A 479 16.18 -15.42 1.65
CA SER A 479 16.89 -14.85 2.81
C SER A 479 16.47 -13.40 3.07
N LEU A 480 16.26 -12.62 1.99
CA LEU A 480 15.88 -11.22 2.11
C LEU A 480 14.47 -11.07 2.70
N LEU A 481 13.47 -11.79 2.17
CA LEU A 481 12.11 -11.75 2.68
C LEU A 481 12.00 -12.31 4.10
N SER A 482 12.71 -13.41 4.38
CA SER A 482 12.75 -14.01 5.73
C SER A 482 13.31 -13.02 6.77
N ARG A 483 14.40 -12.31 6.43
CA ARG A 483 14.95 -11.26 7.30
C ARG A 483 13.94 -10.14 7.47
N ALA A 484 13.37 -9.62 6.39
CA ALA A 484 12.37 -8.55 6.44
C ALA A 484 11.20 -8.88 7.39
N ILE A 485 10.62 -10.07 7.29
CA ILE A 485 9.57 -10.55 8.20
C ILE A 485 10.07 -10.57 9.65
N SER A 486 11.23 -11.16 9.88
CA SER A 486 11.77 -11.39 11.23
C SER A 486 12.26 -10.12 11.95
N SER A 487 12.71 -9.09 11.22
CA SER A 487 13.46 -7.96 11.80
C SER A 487 12.92 -6.58 11.49
N MET A 488 11.93 -6.42 10.59
CA MET A 488 11.30 -5.11 10.35
C MET A 488 10.86 -4.48 11.68
N ASN A 489 11.30 -3.25 11.94
CA ASN A 489 10.99 -2.55 13.17
C ASN A 489 9.59 -1.91 13.13
N TYR A 490 8.96 -1.81 14.30
CA TYR A 490 7.66 -1.17 14.48
C TYR A 490 7.75 -0.17 15.64
N GLN A 491 7.12 0.98 15.46
CA GLN A 491 6.94 1.98 16.51
C GLN A 491 5.70 1.68 17.35
N GLN A 492 5.69 2.28 18.53
CA GLN A 492 4.59 2.17 19.48
C GLN A 492 3.88 3.51 19.69
N SER A 493 2.59 3.43 19.98
CA SER A 493 1.74 4.53 20.40
C SER A 493 0.76 4.09 21.49
N CYS A 494 0.50 4.99 22.44
CA CYS A 494 -0.60 4.84 23.37
C CYS A 494 -1.45 6.12 23.46
N LYS A 495 -2.76 5.91 23.50
CA LYS A 495 -3.79 6.94 23.53
C LYS A 495 -4.76 6.73 24.68
N VAL A 496 -5.19 7.82 25.30
CA VAL A 496 -6.26 7.84 26.31
C VAL A 496 -7.26 8.93 25.97
N SER A 497 -8.52 8.53 25.82
CA SER A 497 -9.64 9.44 25.59
C SER A 497 -10.49 9.57 26.85
N LEU A 498 -10.99 10.77 27.12
CA LEU A 498 -11.75 11.12 28.32
C LEU A 498 -13.06 11.80 27.93
N HIS A 499 -14.16 11.32 28.49
CA HIS A 499 -15.50 11.82 28.21
C HIS A 499 -15.96 12.85 29.26
N TYR A 500 -16.45 13.99 28.77
CA TYR A 500 -16.87 15.13 29.57
C TYR A 500 -18.34 15.49 29.32
N LYS A 501 -19.03 15.98 30.36
CA LYS A 501 -20.46 16.35 30.34
C LYS A 501 -20.79 17.42 29.31
N THR A 502 -19.85 18.33 29.07
CA THR A 502 -19.96 19.42 28.11
C THR A 502 -18.63 19.64 27.40
N ARG A 503 -18.67 20.35 26.26
CA ARG A 503 -17.49 20.85 25.56
C ARG A 503 -16.92 22.11 26.22
N PHE A 504 -16.63 22.02 27.52
CA PHE A 504 -16.24 23.17 28.34
C PHE A 504 -15.03 23.94 27.79
N TRP A 505 -14.11 23.24 27.09
CA TRP A 505 -12.93 23.84 26.47
C TRP A 505 -13.29 24.89 25.40
N GLU A 506 -14.43 24.75 24.73
CA GLU A 506 -14.94 25.73 23.75
C GLU A 506 -15.56 26.97 24.40
N LYS A 507 -15.82 26.92 25.72
CA LYS A 507 -16.43 28.01 26.51
C LYS A 507 -15.44 28.69 27.44
N LEU A 508 -14.18 28.28 27.40
CA LEU A 508 -13.08 28.98 28.07
C LEU A 508 -12.88 30.37 27.46
N SER A 509 -12.24 31.26 28.22
CA SER A 509 -11.80 32.56 27.74
C SER A 509 -10.27 32.63 27.81
N PRO A 510 -9.56 32.56 26.67
CA PRO A 510 -10.08 32.35 25.32
C PRO A 510 -10.45 30.87 25.02
N PRO A 511 -11.30 30.59 24.02
CA PRO A 511 -11.81 29.23 23.77
C PRO A 511 -10.82 28.37 22.98
N ILE A 512 -10.87 27.05 23.18
CA ILE A 512 -10.12 26.06 22.39
C ILE A 512 -11.06 25.46 21.34
N ILE A 513 -10.73 25.60 20.06
CA ILE A 513 -11.58 25.19 18.94
C ILE A 513 -10.81 24.19 18.06
N GLY A 514 -10.98 22.90 18.34
CA GLY A 514 -10.25 21.82 17.66
C GLY A 514 -8.72 21.90 17.79
N GLY A 515 -8.02 21.01 17.11
CA GLY A 515 -6.56 20.96 17.08
C GLY A 515 -5.93 20.02 18.11
N CYS A 516 -4.63 19.79 17.93
CA CYS A 516 -3.78 19.01 18.82
C CYS A 516 -2.64 19.87 19.36
N GLY A 517 -2.61 20.10 20.67
CA GLY A 517 -1.50 20.76 21.35
C GLY A 517 -0.55 19.73 21.97
N SER A 518 0.67 20.15 22.30
CA SER A 518 1.64 19.33 23.05
C SER A 518 1.81 19.91 24.45
N VAL A 519 2.03 19.06 25.45
CA VAL A 519 2.27 19.49 26.83
C VAL A 519 3.57 18.92 27.37
N ASP A 520 4.13 19.60 28.38
CA ASP A 520 5.36 19.22 29.08
C ASP A 520 5.13 18.30 30.29
N ILE A 521 3.90 17.79 30.47
CA ILE A 521 3.59 16.81 31.50
C ILE A 521 4.13 15.44 31.03
N PRO A 522 5.08 14.81 31.76
CA PRO A 522 5.77 13.61 31.29
C PRO A 522 4.82 12.49 30.85
N GLY A 523 4.96 11.94 29.65
CA GLY A 523 4.09 10.84 29.21
C GLY A 523 2.66 11.22 28.83
N ILE A 524 2.31 12.50 28.76
CA ILE A 524 1.02 12.91 28.16
C ILE A 524 1.15 13.08 26.65
N GLY A 525 2.23 13.71 26.17
CA GLY A 525 2.46 13.96 24.75
C GLY A 525 1.46 14.99 24.22
N SER A 526 0.66 14.59 23.23
CA SER A 526 -0.36 15.47 22.62
C SER A 526 -1.71 15.40 23.33
N VAL A 527 -2.40 16.54 23.39
CA VAL A 527 -3.81 16.70 23.82
C VAL A 527 -4.62 17.21 22.63
N CYS A 528 -5.59 16.42 22.15
CA CYS A 528 -6.39 16.78 20.96
C CYS A 528 -7.86 16.98 21.28
N TYR A 529 -8.44 18.02 20.67
CA TYR A 529 -9.85 18.41 20.82
C TYR A 529 -10.61 18.09 19.54
N PRO A 530 -11.88 17.65 19.62
CA PRO A 530 -12.64 17.32 18.41
C PRO A 530 -12.83 18.52 17.49
N ALA A 531 -12.51 18.35 16.21
CA ALA A 531 -12.70 19.38 15.17
C ALA A 531 -14.13 19.45 14.60
N TYR A 532 -15.03 18.60 15.09
CA TYR A 532 -16.42 18.50 14.66
C TYR A 532 -17.40 18.92 15.77
N LYS A 533 -18.62 19.26 15.36
CA LYS A 533 -19.69 19.75 16.25
C LYS A 533 -19.23 20.88 17.19
N ILE A 534 -18.42 21.79 16.65
CA ILE A 534 -18.01 23.02 17.33
C ILE A 534 -19.25 23.80 17.77
N ASN A 535 -19.20 24.39 18.96
CA ASN A 535 -20.28 25.11 19.64
C ASN A 535 -21.47 24.27 20.09
N SER A 536 -21.43 22.93 19.95
CA SER A 536 -22.48 22.09 20.53
C SER A 536 -22.47 22.12 22.06
N THR A 537 -23.65 21.98 22.66
CA THR A 537 -23.85 22.03 24.12
C THR A 537 -23.79 20.66 24.79
N GLY A 538 -23.78 19.59 23.98
CA GLY A 538 -23.74 18.22 24.47
C GLY A 538 -22.38 17.78 25.01
N PRO A 539 -22.27 16.51 25.44
CA PRO A 539 -21.02 15.93 25.88
C PRO A 539 -19.96 15.92 24.76
N GLY A 540 -18.70 15.77 25.15
CA GLY A 540 -17.61 15.65 24.20
C GLY A 540 -16.45 14.84 24.76
N VAL A 541 -15.55 14.43 23.86
CA VAL A 541 -14.42 13.58 24.20
C VAL A 541 -13.11 14.29 23.85
N ILE A 542 -12.22 14.44 24.82
CA ILE A 542 -10.85 14.91 24.57
C ILE A 542 -9.95 13.69 24.43
N LEU A 543 -9.03 13.70 23.46
CA LEU A 543 -7.87 12.82 23.49
C LEU A 543 -6.89 13.42 24.50
N GLY A 544 -6.97 12.98 25.76
CA GLY A 544 -6.23 13.56 26.87
C GLY A 544 -4.75 13.22 26.85
N SER A 545 -4.37 12.16 26.14
CA SER A 545 -2.98 11.80 25.89
C SER A 545 -2.85 11.07 24.57
N TYR A 546 -1.81 11.43 23.82
CA TYR A 546 -1.28 10.69 22.69
C TYR A 546 0.24 10.77 22.72
N SER A 547 0.87 9.65 23.08
CA SER A 547 2.32 9.49 23.13
C SER A 547 2.77 8.35 22.23
N SER A 548 3.99 8.44 21.70
CA SER A 548 4.65 7.42 20.88
C SER A 548 6.04 7.05 21.44
N GLY A 549 6.70 6.08 20.80
CA GLY A 549 8.07 5.70 21.12
C GLY A 549 8.26 5.05 22.48
N THR A 550 9.46 5.24 23.05
CA THR A 550 9.86 4.66 24.34
C THR A 550 8.90 5.02 25.48
N ILE A 551 8.41 6.26 25.48
CA ILE A 551 7.43 6.71 26.48
C ILE A 551 6.13 5.92 26.37
N ALA A 552 5.62 5.69 25.15
CA ALA A 552 4.41 4.88 24.96
C ALA A 552 4.58 3.42 25.40
N ARG A 553 5.79 2.86 25.32
CA ARG A 553 6.11 1.53 25.89
C ARG A 553 6.00 1.53 27.41
N SER A 554 6.57 2.52 28.10
CA SER A 554 6.44 2.67 29.55
C SER A 554 4.97 2.84 29.98
N LEU A 555 4.20 3.65 29.24
CA LEU A 555 2.78 3.86 29.48
C LEU A 555 1.91 2.61 29.21
N ALA A 556 2.37 1.72 28.32
CA ALA A 556 1.68 0.46 28.03
C ALA A 556 1.74 -0.51 29.21
N ALA A 557 2.82 -0.49 29.99
CA ALA A 557 3.02 -1.33 31.17
C ALA A 557 2.15 -0.93 32.37
N LEU A 558 1.64 0.31 32.41
CA LEU A 558 0.71 0.75 33.45
C LEU A 558 -0.63 0.01 33.36
N SER A 559 -1.26 -0.19 34.52
CA SER A 559 -2.67 -0.57 34.55
C SER A 559 -3.51 0.48 33.84
N THR A 560 -4.62 0.07 33.23
CA THR A 560 -5.53 1.01 32.57
C THR A 560 -6.02 2.09 33.55
N GLN A 561 -6.31 1.72 34.80
CA GLN A 561 -6.81 2.66 35.80
C GLN A 561 -5.75 3.70 36.19
N ASP A 562 -4.49 3.29 36.41
CA ASP A 562 -3.42 4.22 36.77
C ASP A 562 -3.12 5.20 35.65
N HIS A 563 -3.05 4.72 34.41
CA HIS A 563 -2.80 5.57 33.24
C HIS A 563 -3.96 6.55 33.03
N VAL A 564 -5.21 6.11 33.11
CA VAL A 564 -6.37 7.02 32.98
C VAL A 564 -6.42 8.04 34.11
N ALA A 565 -6.19 7.62 35.36
CA ALA A 565 -6.15 8.53 36.50
C ALA A 565 -5.02 9.55 36.34
N TYR A 566 -3.88 9.14 35.79
CA TYR A 566 -2.78 10.03 35.46
C TYR A 566 -3.16 11.07 34.41
N VAL A 567 -3.76 10.65 33.30
CA VAL A 567 -4.21 11.57 32.25
C VAL A 567 -5.28 12.52 32.76
N GLN A 568 -6.21 12.06 33.61
CA GLN A 568 -7.20 12.94 34.23
C GLN A 568 -6.55 14.01 35.11
N ARG A 569 -5.55 13.66 35.94
CA ARG A 569 -4.79 14.65 36.72
C ARG A 569 -4.07 15.65 35.81
N ALA A 570 -3.54 15.20 34.68
CA ALA A 570 -2.94 16.09 33.69
C ALA A 570 -3.98 17.04 33.07
N MET A 571 -5.20 16.58 32.77
CA MET A 571 -6.27 17.46 32.29
C MET A 571 -6.66 18.53 33.31
N VAL A 572 -6.59 18.23 34.61
CA VAL A 572 -6.77 19.25 35.66
C VAL A 572 -5.64 20.28 35.64
N GLN A 573 -4.39 19.88 35.42
CA GLN A 573 -3.29 20.84 35.26
C GLN A 573 -3.44 21.72 34.00
N VAL A 574 -3.97 21.15 32.91
CA VAL A 574 -4.17 21.87 31.64
C VAL A 574 -5.37 22.84 31.74
N HIS A 575 -6.47 22.40 32.33
CA HIS A 575 -7.76 23.09 32.26
C HIS A 575 -8.24 23.71 33.58
N GLY A 576 -7.63 23.36 34.71
CA GLY A 576 -8.11 23.68 36.05
C GLY A 576 -9.19 22.72 36.55
N ASP A 577 -9.81 23.05 37.69
CA ASP A 577 -10.78 22.20 38.40
C ASP A 577 -12.00 21.83 37.56
N ILE A 578 -12.34 22.63 36.55
CA ILE A 578 -13.43 22.35 35.61
C ILE A 578 -13.28 20.98 34.92
N ALA A 579 -12.04 20.50 34.70
CA ALA A 579 -11.83 19.16 34.16
C ALA A 579 -12.32 18.07 35.12
N THR A 580 -12.18 18.25 36.43
CA THR A 580 -12.73 17.33 37.43
C THR A 580 -14.25 17.40 37.45
N GLU A 581 -14.81 18.61 37.48
CA GLU A 581 -16.26 18.83 37.55
C GLU A 581 -17.01 18.25 36.34
N GLN A 582 -16.41 18.37 35.16
CA GLN A 582 -17.01 17.95 33.89
C GLN A 582 -16.71 16.49 33.54
N TRP A 583 -15.71 15.85 34.15
CA TRP A 583 -15.40 14.46 33.84
C TRP A 583 -16.54 13.53 34.25
N THR A 584 -16.90 12.62 33.35
CA THR A 584 -18.01 11.68 33.57
C THR A 584 -17.57 10.34 34.17
N GLY A 585 -16.27 10.09 34.23
CA GLY A 585 -15.72 8.77 34.56
C GLY A 585 -15.60 7.83 33.36
N ALA A 586 -16.21 8.13 32.20
CA ALA A 586 -16.06 7.32 30.99
C ALA A 586 -14.75 7.66 30.25
N TYR A 587 -14.05 6.61 29.80
CA TYR A 587 -12.76 6.69 29.10
C TYR A 587 -12.56 5.49 28.17
N ASP A 588 -11.58 5.60 27.26
CA ASP A 588 -11.01 4.48 26.52
C ASP A 588 -9.49 4.63 26.45
N ARG A 589 -8.77 3.51 26.46
CA ARG A 589 -7.31 3.45 26.38
C ARG A 589 -6.92 2.41 25.34
N GLN A 590 -6.06 2.81 24.41
CA GLN A 590 -5.48 1.92 23.40
C GLN A 590 -3.97 2.13 23.37
N CYS A 591 -3.22 1.10 23.73
CA CYS A 591 -1.77 1.04 23.50
C CYS A 591 -1.49 -0.09 22.48
N TRP A 592 -0.79 0.21 21.39
CA TRP A 592 -0.68 -0.73 20.26
C TRP A 592 0.37 -1.86 20.42
N GLU A 593 1.40 -1.69 21.26
CA GLU A 593 2.47 -2.67 21.56
C GLU A 593 1.88 -3.94 22.15
N VAL A 594 0.89 -3.76 23.03
CA VAL A 594 0.21 -4.84 23.75
C VAL A 594 -1.13 -5.20 23.11
N ASP A 595 -1.42 -4.66 21.92
CA ASP A 595 -2.58 -5.09 21.14
C ASP A 595 -2.33 -6.51 20.60
N GLU A 596 -3.23 -7.42 20.96
CA GLU A 596 -3.13 -8.83 20.62
C GLU A 596 -3.05 -9.09 19.10
N HIS A 597 -3.64 -8.22 18.28
CA HIS A 597 -3.75 -8.41 16.84
C HIS A 597 -2.71 -7.63 16.04
N GLN A 598 -2.06 -6.64 16.66
CA GLN A 598 -1.13 -5.74 15.96
C GLN A 598 0.31 -5.80 16.50
N ALA A 599 0.52 -5.81 17.82
CA ALA A 599 1.86 -5.71 18.46
C ALA A 599 2.75 -4.60 17.85
N GLY A 600 2.20 -3.39 17.79
CA GLY A 600 2.85 -2.22 17.19
C GLY A 600 1.84 -1.27 16.56
N ALA A 601 2.16 0.01 16.53
CA ALA A 601 1.30 1.06 15.99
C ALA A 601 1.49 1.25 14.48
N TRP A 602 2.74 1.25 14.01
CA TRP A 602 3.12 1.32 12.59
C TRP A 602 4.53 0.79 12.35
N ALA A 603 4.81 0.38 11.11
CA ALA A 603 6.18 0.07 10.71
C ALA A 603 7.04 1.32 10.81
N ALA A 604 8.25 1.16 11.34
CA ALA A 604 9.20 2.25 11.48
C ALA A 604 10.58 1.66 11.23
N PRO A 605 10.94 1.42 9.96
CA PRO A 605 12.18 0.77 9.61
C PRO A 605 13.37 1.53 10.21
N THR A 606 14.33 0.82 10.77
CA THR A 606 15.61 1.44 11.15
C THR A 606 16.47 1.71 9.92
N VAL A 607 17.56 2.46 10.07
CA VAL A 607 18.55 2.71 9.01
C VAL A 607 18.83 1.47 8.14
N GLY A 608 18.74 1.66 6.82
CA GLY A 608 18.93 0.63 5.79
C GLY A 608 17.80 -0.38 5.60
N GLN A 609 16.84 -0.53 6.53
CA GLN A 609 15.81 -1.57 6.42
C GLN A 609 14.84 -1.35 5.25
N GLN A 610 14.35 -0.11 5.07
CA GLN A 610 13.37 0.21 4.04
C GLN A 610 13.92 -0.07 2.64
N GLU A 611 15.02 0.61 2.28
CA GLU A 611 15.74 0.42 1.01
C GLU A 611 16.06 -1.06 0.74
N LEU A 612 16.55 -1.78 1.76
CA LEU A 612 16.92 -3.18 1.62
C LEU A 612 15.73 -4.11 1.40
N TYR A 613 14.60 -3.89 2.08
CA TYR A 613 13.51 -4.86 2.11
C TYR A 613 12.40 -4.62 1.10
N LEU A 614 12.17 -3.39 0.64
CA LEU A 614 11.18 -3.09 -0.40
C LEU A 614 11.25 -4.05 -1.62
N PRO A 615 12.43 -4.35 -2.21
CA PRO A 615 12.52 -5.31 -3.31
C PRO A 615 12.02 -6.73 -3.01
N ALA A 616 12.02 -7.16 -1.75
CA ALA A 616 11.49 -8.47 -1.36
C ALA A 616 9.96 -8.48 -1.36
N TYR A 617 9.32 -7.34 -1.09
CA TYR A 617 7.86 -7.25 -1.03
C TYR A 617 7.21 -7.26 -2.41
N TYR A 618 7.99 -6.96 -3.45
CA TYR A 618 7.55 -6.81 -4.84
C TYR A 618 7.72 -8.10 -5.64
N LYS A 619 7.86 -9.22 -4.94
CA LYS A 619 8.00 -10.55 -5.51
C LYS A 619 6.96 -11.47 -4.89
N THR A 620 6.32 -12.29 -5.72
CA THR A 620 5.52 -13.41 -5.22
C THR A 620 6.45 -14.56 -4.95
N GLU A 621 6.49 -15.00 -3.70
CA GLU A 621 7.25 -16.17 -3.28
C GLU A 621 6.30 -17.22 -2.73
N MET A 622 6.42 -18.47 -3.21
CA MET A 622 5.61 -19.60 -2.72
C MET A 622 4.09 -19.29 -2.72
N SER A 623 3.61 -18.69 -3.81
CA SER A 623 2.22 -18.25 -3.98
C SER A 623 1.71 -17.28 -2.89
N THR A 624 2.63 -16.57 -2.22
CA THR A 624 2.35 -15.59 -1.18
C THR A 624 2.73 -14.18 -1.64
N ILE A 625 1.83 -13.22 -1.45
CA ILE A 625 2.04 -11.78 -1.69
C ILE A 625 1.84 -11.04 -0.36
N PHE A 626 2.78 -10.17 0.02
CA PHE A 626 2.65 -9.34 1.22
C PHE A 626 2.16 -7.94 0.87
N VAL A 627 1.17 -7.45 1.62
CA VAL A 627 0.58 -6.12 1.47
C VAL A 627 0.35 -5.45 2.83
N GLY A 628 0.14 -4.14 2.84
CA GLY A 628 -0.03 -3.32 4.04
C GLY A 628 0.98 -2.19 4.08
N GLU A 629 0.74 -1.22 4.96
CA GLU A 629 1.59 -0.02 5.08
C GLU A 629 3.08 -0.33 5.30
N HIS A 630 3.37 -1.45 5.96
CA HIS A 630 4.74 -1.92 6.22
C HIS A 630 5.49 -2.38 4.97
N THR A 631 4.80 -2.44 3.82
CA THR A 631 5.37 -2.78 2.51
C THR A 631 5.29 -1.62 1.51
N SER A 632 5.11 -0.39 2.01
CA SER A 632 5.10 0.87 1.24
C SER A 632 6.22 1.81 1.75
N TYR A 633 6.31 3.01 1.17
CA TYR A 633 7.39 3.98 1.41
C TYR A 633 7.06 5.05 2.46
N THR A 634 5.76 5.23 2.74
CA THR A 634 5.27 6.17 3.75
C THR A 634 4.56 5.36 4.81
N HIS A 635 5.06 5.35 6.04
CA HIS A 635 4.50 4.51 7.08
C HIS A 635 3.42 5.26 7.88
N ALA A 636 2.62 4.53 8.66
CA ALA A 636 1.58 5.11 9.53
C ALA A 636 0.35 5.77 8.85
N TRP A 637 0.24 5.76 7.52
CA TRP A 637 -0.89 6.35 6.79
C TRP A 637 -1.80 5.31 6.11
N ILE A 638 -3.09 5.63 6.00
CA ILE A 638 -4.08 4.75 5.33
C ILE A 638 -3.76 4.61 3.84
N PHE A 639 -3.34 5.72 3.20
CA PHE A 639 -2.92 5.72 1.79
C PHE A 639 -1.92 4.60 1.51
N SER A 640 -0.91 4.42 2.35
CA SER A 640 0.15 3.43 2.21
C SER A 640 -0.37 1.99 2.23
N ALA A 641 -1.42 1.72 3.00
CA ALA A 641 -2.08 0.42 2.99
C ALA A 641 -2.89 0.20 1.70
N LEU A 642 -3.50 1.26 1.14
CA LEU A 642 -4.25 1.20 -0.12
C LEU A 642 -3.33 1.06 -1.34
N ASP A 643 -2.27 1.88 -1.42
CA ASP A 643 -1.23 1.80 -2.45
C ASP A 643 -0.61 0.41 -2.48
N SER A 644 -0.21 -0.10 -1.31
CA SER A 644 0.32 -1.46 -1.21
C SER A 644 -0.67 -2.53 -1.68
N ALA A 645 -1.98 -2.35 -1.47
CA ALA A 645 -3.00 -3.28 -1.97
C ALA A 645 -3.16 -3.19 -3.50
N VAL A 646 -3.10 -2.00 -4.08
CA VAL A 646 -3.06 -1.81 -5.55
C VAL A 646 -1.86 -2.55 -6.12
N ARG A 647 -0.65 -2.30 -5.59
CA ARG A 647 0.58 -2.99 -5.99
C ARG A 647 0.46 -4.51 -5.88
N GLY A 648 0.09 -5.02 -4.70
CA GLY A 648 0.03 -6.47 -4.45
C GLY A 648 -1.03 -7.19 -5.29
N THR A 649 -2.16 -6.52 -5.55
CA THR A 649 -3.21 -7.08 -6.42
C THR A 649 -2.77 -7.07 -7.88
N SER A 650 -2.12 -6.00 -8.36
CA SER A 650 -1.52 -5.97 -9.69
C SER A 650 -0.46 -7.06 -9.85
N GLN A 651 0.40 -7.27 -8.86
CA GLN A 651 1.39 -8.35 -8.84
C GLN A 651 0.74 -9.74 -8.97
N LEU A 652 -0.33 -10.00 -8.19
CA LEU A 652 -1.10 -11.23 -8.29
C LEU A 652 -1.73 -11.42 -9.68
N LEU A 653 -2.34 -10.37 -10.23
CA LEU A 653 -2.95 -10.42 -11.56
C LEU A 653 -1.93 -10.69 -12.65
N LEU A 654 -0.73 -10.10 -12.56
CA LEU A 654 0.36 -10.37 -13.49
C LEU A 654 0.88 -11.81 -13.37
N ASP A 655 0.99 -12.37 -12.17
CA ASP A 655 1.29 -13.79 -11.98
C ASP A 655 0.24 -14.71 -12.63
N MET A 656 -1.02 -14.28 -12.60
CA MET A 656 -2.12 -14.96 -13.28
C MET A 656 -2.18 -14.64 -14.79
N GLY A 657 -1.35 -13.73 -15.30
CA GLY A 657 -1.32 -13.27 -16.69
C GLY A 657 -2.51 -12.38 -17.11
N LEU A 658 -3.20 -11.80 -16.13
CA LEU A 658 -4.34 -10.88 -16.27
C LEU A 658 -3.85 -9.43 -16.36
N VAL A 659 -3.16 -9.11 -17.46
CA VAL A 659 -2.50 -7.81 -17.68
C VAL A 659 -3.52 -6.70 -17.89
N ASP A 660 -4.58 -6.96 -18.65
CA ASP A 660 -5.64 -5.98 -18.91
C ASP A 660 -6.33 -5.57 -17.60
N GLU A 661 -6.64 -6.55 -16.75
CA GLU A 661 -7.21 -6.33 -15.42
C GLU A 661 -6.25 -5.57 -14.49
N ALA A 662 -4.96 -5.90 -14.53
CA ALA A 662 -3.95 -5.18 -13.74
C ALA A 662 -3.83 -3.71 -14.18
N LYS A 663 -3.87 -3.43 -15.49
CA LYS A 663 -3.90 -2.06 -16.04
C LYS A 663 -5.16 -1.31 -15.62
N GLN A 664 -6.33 -1.96 -15.70
CA GLN A 664 -7.60 -1.37 -15.26
C GLN A 664 -7.52 -0.92 -13.80
N ILE A 665 -6.99 -1.75 -12.90
CA ILE A 665 -6.84 -1.39 -11.48
C ILE A 665 -5.90 -0.20 -11.30
N VAL A 666 -4.74 -0.24 -11.95
CA VAL A 666 -3.71 0.81 -11.88
C VAL A 666 -4.25 2.16 -12.38
N GLU A 667 -4.96 2.16 -13.52
CA GLU A 667 -5.57 3.35 -14.09
C GLU A 667 -6.69 3.91 -13.20
N THR A 668 -7.51 3.03 -12.64
CA THR A 668 -8.64 3.41 -11.78
C THR A 668 -8.15 4.01 -10.46
N TRP A 669 -7.22 3.34 -9.77
CA TRP A 669 -6.84 3.67 -8.39
C TRP A 669 -5.60 4.54 -8.30
N MET A 670 -5.48 5.49 -9.24
CA MET A 670 -4.41 6.48 -9.28
C MET A 670 -2.99 5.90 -9.24
N GLY A 671 -2.80 4.60 -9.55
CA GLY A 671 -1.52 3.89 -9.52
C GLY A 671 -0.55 4.33 -10.62
N ARG A 672 -0.58 5.59 -11.06
CA ARG A 672 0.16 6.13 -12.20
C ARG A 672 1.68 5.97 -12.11
N TRP A 673 2.18 5.61 -10.93
CA TRP A 673 3.58 5.24 -10.66
C TRP A 673 3.86 3.78 -11.05
N ILE A 674 2.90 2.87 -10.94
CA ILE A 674 3.00 1.51 -11.46
C ILE A 674 3.00 1.58 -13.00
N HIS A 675 3.98 0.96 -13.67
CA HIS A 675 3.91 0.78 -15.13
C HIS A 675 3.82 -0.71 -15.44
N ILE A 676 2.84 -1.03 -16.30
CA ILE A 676 2.52 -2.39 -16.74
C ILE A 676 2.62 -2.44 -18.25
#